data_AF-A0A371KPR6-F1
#
_entry.id   AF-A0A371KPR6-F1
#
_cell.length_a   1.000
_cell.length_b   1.000
_cell.length_c   1.000
_cell.angle_alpha   90.00
_cell.angle_beta   90.00
_cell.angle_gamma   90.00
#
_symmetry.space_group_name_H-M   'P 1'
#
loop_
_entity.id
_entity.type
_entity.pdbx_description
1 polymer ?
#
loop_
_entity_poly.entity_id
_entity_poly.type
_entity_poly.pdbx_seq_one_letter_code
_entity_poly.pdbx_strand_id
1 'polypeptide(L)'
;MLSPSEFRDRYPEDELVDDLPDSPVGSLRDLQYLYGKLYTLATTGGGEYAPYLTPDAARDLVDTDDSLIVVRVDISGDEPQLADDARGPVLVTRYTEDLIQQVGHSKYPAARGIDHSITHQAGRNSDPEKLARYAKERLTKWATDDVVATAASEHPDGWVIDRLAELGTRDAALEAIEEAVVRALGGESATALLTVQVKTERDGDYRWPGDIAAFNEAMRQRKLSKLVTKNKADDSSGDATDIVTGRPSRTVGTAEDPQNYFLGKQLEKFPGLDIENAWRAHPISEDAAVTVMNAEAFVEACTYRTFGAKVYYLPYFFGRLTPERVYRLYEMLCSAVEDGGDVTPIEQAYMKERELDDADTRLRFYVSAVMPHQMSRYDVFGETLNGRLHYPKELAFTHNRFVRDASAFNSDTDWTAPLPKNDKWGLLSVNDEQLHAVSTGWYFYQTFAERDDAEADADDPRIEALVSVLSGDAIAVEVLLEEYVARIIDGESDDDFEGFPSFLVASQFAQLCALADGELELLKTNDPAKSQITREPTYGRLTMPTLDEILIADGGHPAEQKLESFITDTPALSPAHDDDEDSVTSERRGAFLLGALVGDIGSYQEYSEDRSTTLVDQYPVKSITRARIKKVTQETVAKTLTYTRQEKKKGKSYPGTKAEHIVERLRETVLDPDPDDWEIDTDDLRFYYALGVTYGMNDHPDWNQQNSDASDKRTTDEEH
;
A
#
# COMPACT_ATOMS: atom_id res chain seq x y z
N MET A 1 24.54 -5.21 -4.75
CA MET A 1 23.88 -4.37 -5.77
C MET A 1 24.66 -3.08 -5.85
N LEU A 2 24.89 -2.54 -7.05
CA LEU A 2 25.58 -1.26 -7.24
C LEU A 2 24.82 -0.13 -6.54
N SER A 3 25.52 0.87 -6.01
CA SER A 3 24.89 2.13 -5.61
C SER A 3 24.39 2.90 -6.84
N PRO A 4 23.44 3.86 -6.70
CA PRO A 4 22.97 4.67 -7.82
C PRO A 4 24.09 5.38 -8.61
N SER A 5 25.14 5.86 -7.93
CA SER A 5 26.31 6.45 -8.58
C SER A 5 27.12 5.43 -9.36
N GLU A 6 27.40 4.26 -8.77
CA GLU A 6 28.16 3.21 -9.44
C GLU A 6 27.40 2.62 -10.64
N PHE A 7 26.07 2.53 -10.55
CA PHE A 7 25.22 2.09 -11.66
C PHE A 7 25.32 3.05 -12.85
N ARG A 8 25.25 4.37 -12.59
CA ARG A 8 25.41 5.39 -13.63
C ARG A 8 26.81 5.38 -14.24
N ASP A 9 27.84 5.19 -13.43
CA ASP A 9 29.22 5.11 -13.91
C ASP A 9 29.47 3.85 -14.76
N ARG A 10 28.84 2.73 -14.40
CA ARG A 10 29.00 1.45 -15.10
C ARG A 10 28.17 1.35 -16.39
N TYR A 11 27.00 1.96 -16.42
CA TYR A 11 26.10 1.95 -17.58
C TYR A 11 25.79 3.40 -17.98
N PRO A 12 26.67 4.05 -18.77
CA PRO A 12 26.43 5.40 -19.28
C PRO A 12 25.23 5.42 -20.23
N GLU A 13 24.71 6.61 -20.53
CA GLU A 13 23.44 6.77 -21.26
C GLU A 13 23.42 6.05 -22.61
N ASP A 14 24.52 6.10 -23.36
CA ASP A 14 24.65 5.49 -24.69
C ASP A 14 24.67 3.97 -24.65
N GLU A 15 25.12 3.36 -23.56
CA GLU A 15 25.08 1.90 -23.35
C GLU A 15 23.75 1.46 -22.73
N LEU A 16 23.22 2.22 -21.76
CA LEU A 16 22.00 1.86 -21.05
C LEU A 16 20.78 1.80 -21.98
N VAL A 17 20.69 2.69 -22.98
CA VAL A 17 19.57 2.71 -23.95
C VAL A 17 19.37 1.35 -24.63
N ASP A 18 20.44 0.64 -24.96
CA ASP A 18 20.38 -0.64 -25.67
C ASP A 18 19.85 -1.77 -24.78
N ASP A 19 19.87 -1.59 -23.46
CA ASP A 19 19.33 -2.53 -22.47
C ASP A 19 17.89 -2.21 -22.04
N LEU A 20 17.34 -1.04 -22.43
CA LEU A 20 15.98 -0.65 -22.04
C LEU A 20 14.92 -1.35 -22.90
N PRO A 21 13.72 -1.64 -22.34
CA PRO A 21 12.59 -2.09 -23.13
C PRO A 21 12.24 -1.11 -24.26
N ASP A 22 11.98 -1.63 -25.45
CA ASP A 22 11.56 -0.85 -26.62
C ASP A 22 10.15 -0.24 -26.46
N SER A 23 9.30 -0.91 -25.67
CA SER A 23 7.92 -0.53 -25.38
C SER A 23 7.81 0.30 -24.10
N PRO A 24 6.82 1.21 -24.03
CA PRO A 24 6.46 1.84 -22.75
C PRO A 24 5.85 0.80 -21.81
N VAL A 25 5.93 1.06 -20.49
CA VAL A 25 5.25 0.24 -19.48
C VAL A 25 3.74 0.33 -19.70
N GLY A 26 3.11 -0.79 -20.04
CA GLY A 26 1.66 -0.90 -20.27
C GLY A 26 0.97 -1.95 -19.40
N SER A 27 1.73 -2.74 -18.64
CA SER A 27 1.23 -3.83 -17.80
C SER A 27 2.14 -4.06 -16.59
N LEU A 28 1.64 -4.81 -15.60
CA LEU A 28 2.47 -5.29 -14.49
C LEU A 28 3.66 -6.13 -14.99
N ARG A 29 3.51 -6.89 -16.09
CA ARG A 29 4.59 -7.71 -16.65
C ARG A 29 5.71 -6.85 -17.24
N ASP A 30 5.38 -5.76 -17.92
CA ASP A 30 6.40 -4.81 -18.41
C ASP A 30 7.17 -4.19 -17.24
N LEU A 31 6.46 -3.86 -16.16
CA LEU A 31 7.05 -3.28 -14.97
C LEU A 31 7.99 -4.25 -14.24
N GLN A 32 7.54 -5.48 -14.01
CA GLN A 32 8.39 -6.53 -13.45
C GLN A 32 9.60 -6.82 -14.33
N TYR A 33 9.43 -6.85 -15.65
CA TYR A 33 10.55 -7.06 -16.57
C TYR A 33 11.57 -5.92 -16.46
N LEU A 34 11.12 -4.67 -16.43
CA LEU A 34 11.99 -3.50 -16.23
C LEU A 34 12.75 -3.61 -14.90
N TYR A 35 12.05 -3.89 -13.80
CA TYR A 35 12.67 -4.02 -12.48
C TYR A 35 13.69 -5.16 -12.44
N GLY A 36 13.32 -6.32 -12.99
CA GLY A 36 14.20 -7.48 -13.08
C GLY A 36 15.44 -7.21 -13.94
N LYS A 37 15.30 -6.47 -15.04
CA LYS A 37 16.42 -6.02 -15.88
C LYS A 37 17.36 -5.08 -15.12
N LEU A 38 16.82 -4.07 -14.44
CA LEU A 38 17.61 -3.14 -13.61
C LEU A 38 18.34 -3.86 -12.48
N TYR A 39 17.64 -4.76 -11.78
CA TYR A 39 18.22 -5.58 -10.73
C TYR A 39 19.36 -6.45 -11.27
N THR A 40 19.15 -7.09 -12.43
CA THR A 40 20.18 -7.93 -13.08
C THR A 40 21.41 -7.09 -13.44
N LEU A 41 21.24 -5.96 -14.12
CA LEU A 41 22.34 -5.05 -14.47
C LEU A 41 23.13 -4.60 -13.23
N ALA A 42 22.43 -4.32 -12.13
CA ALA A 42 23.00 -3.83 -10.90
C ALA A 42 23.64 -4.91 -10.00
N THR A 43 23.45 -6.20 -10.30
CA THR A 43 23.94 -7.29 -9.44
C THR A 43 24.82 -8.28 -10.19
N THR A 44 24.33 -8.79 -11.32
CA THR A 44 24.98 -9.83 -12.12
C THR A 44 25.51 -9.30 -13.44
N GLY A 45 25.25 -8.04 -13.78
CA GLY A 45 25.76 -7.38 -14.97
C GLY A 45 24.87 -7.55 -16.21
N GLY A 46 25.41 -7.19 -17.38
CA GLY A 46 24.81 -7.46 -18.68
C GLY A 46 25.24 -8.82 -19.26
N GLY A 47 24.49 -9.30 -20.25
CA GLY A 47 24.79 -10.54 -20.98
C GLY A 47 23.67 -11.58 -20.94
N GLU A 48 23.74 -12.55 -21.84
CA GLU A 48 22.70 -13.57 -22.07
C GLU A 48 22.37 -14.39 -20.80
N TYR A 49 23.39 -14.75 -20.03
CA TYR A 49 23.25 -15.62 -18.86
C TYR A 49 23.12 -14.87 -17.53
N ALA A 50 23.29 -13.55 -17.51
CA ALA A 50 23.24 -12.75 -16.28
C ALA A 50 21.89 -12.87 -15.53
N PRO A 51 20.71 -12.91 -16.18
CA PRO A 51 19.43 -13.10 -15.50
C PRO A 51 19.28 -14.48 -14.83
N TYR A 52 20.10 -15.46 -15.21
CA TYR A 52 19.99 -16.82 -14.68
C TYR A 52 20.66 -16.99 -13.32
N LEU A 53 21.60 -16.11 -12.99
CA LEU A 53 22.36 -16.12 -11.74
C LEU A 53 21.51 -15.66 -10.55
N THR A 54 21.89 -16.07 -9.35
CA THR A 54 21.19 -15.75 -8.09
C THR A 54 22.18 -15.21 -7.05
N PRO A 55 22.70 -13.99 -7.22
CA PRO A 55 23.77 -13.46 -6.35
C PRO A 55 23.32 -13.32 -4.90
N ASP A 56 22.10 -12.85 -4.68
CA ASP A 56 21.55 -12.61 -3.34
C ASP A 56 21.40 -13.88 -2.51
N ALA A 57 21.22 -15.03 -3.17
CA ALA A 57 21.11 -16.31 -2.49
C ALA A 57 22.37 -16.70 -1.69
N ALA A 58 23.54 -16.23 -2.13
CA ALA A 58 24.84 -16.51 -1.53
C ALA A 58 25.50 -15.25 -0.96
N ARG A 59 24.75 -14.14 -0.82
CA ARG A 59 25.30 -12.85 -0.37
C ARG A 59 25.89 -12.91 1.03
N ASP A 60 25.26 -13.67 1.94
CA ASP A 60 25.77 -13.91 3.30
C ASP A 60 27.14 -14.63 3.33
N LEU A 61 27.60 -15.19 2.20
CA LEU A 61 28.87 -15.91 2.09
C LEU A 61 30.02 -15.04 1.57
N VAL A 62 29.69 -13.85 1.06
CA VAL A 62 30.69 -12.91 0.54
C VAL A 62 31.61 -12.49 1.68
N ASP A 63 32.91 -12.47 1.39
CA ASP A 63 33.99 -12.14 2.31
C ASP A 63 34.11 -13.00 3.58
N THR A 64 33.42 -14.15 3.61
CA THR A 64 33.53 -15.14 4.69
C THR A 64 34.65 -16.15 4.39
N ASP A 65 35.46 -16.50 5.38
CA ASP A 65 36.49 -17.53 5.21
C ASP A 65 35.89 -18.91 4.93
N ASP A 66 36.59 -19.71 4.14
CA ASP A 66 36.19 -21.06 3.70
C ASP A 66 34.80 -21.15 3.03
N SER A 67 34.31 -20.04 2.49
CA SER A 67 32.99 -19.94 1.89
C SER A 67 32.92 -20.39 0.43
N LEU A 68 34.05 -20.77 -0.18
CA LEU A 68 34.14 -21.33 -1.53
C LEU A 68 35.03 -22.57 -1.57
N ILE A 69 34.47 -23.70 -2.00
CA ILE A 69 35.18 -24.97 -2.22
C ILE A 69 35.18 -25.28 -3.72
N VAL A 70 36.38 -25.42 -4.29
CA VAL A 70 36.58 -25.58 -5.73
C VAL A 70 37.27 -26.90 -6.03
N VAL A 71 36.61 -27.77 -6.81
CA VAL A 71 37.22 -28.97 -7.38
C VAL A 71 37.92 -28.61 -8.68
N ARG A 72 39.23 -28.85 -8.77
CA ARG A 72 40.06 -28.47 -9.91
C ARG A 72 40.29 -29.66 -10.82
N VAL A 73 39.81 -29.58 -12.05
CA VAL A 73 39.80 -30.68 -13.03
C VAL A 73 40.57 -30.28 -14.28
N ASP A 74 41.51 -31.12 -14.71
CA ASP A 74 42.21 -31.01 -15.98
C ASP A 74 41.58 -31.97 -17.00
N ILE A 75 41.01 -31.40 -18.06
CA ILE A 75 40.41 -32.14 -19.18
C ILE A 75 41.13 -31.85 -20.50
N SER A 76 42.32 -31.24 -20.44
CA SER A 76 43.12 -30.89 -21.61
C SER A 76 43.85 -32.08 -22.24
N GLY A 77 43.88 -33.22 -21.54
CA GLY A 77 44.48 -34.47 -21.97
C GLY A 77 43.49 -35.43 -22.65
N ASP A 78 43.98 -36.63 -22.96
CA ASP A 78 43.15 -37.70 -23.55
C ASP A 78 42.14 -38.25 -22.55
N GLU A 79 42.48 -38.21 -21.25
CA GLU A 79 41.64 -38.61 -20.13
C GLU A 79 41.50 -37.46 -19.11
N PRO A 80 40.31 -37.26 -18.53
CA PRO A 80 40.11 -36.25 -17.48
C PRO A 80 40.75 -36.70 -16.17
N GLN A 81 41.38 -35.77 -15.47
CA GLN A 81 42.06 -36.01 -14.19
C GLN A 81 41.91 -34.82 -13.23
N LEU A 82 42.15 -35.05 -11.94
CA LEU A 82 42.21 -33.96 -10.97
C LEU A 82 43.53 -33.20 -11.09
N ALA A 83 43.53 -31.92 -10.69
CA ALA A 83 44.74 -31.11 -10.65
C ALA A 83 45.81 -31.74 -9.73
N ASP A 84 47.03 -31.86 -10.25
CA ASP A 84 48.18 -32.45 -9.56
C ASP A 84 49.30 -31.42 -9.26
N ASP A 85 49.02 -30.13 -9.51
CA ASP A 85 49.94 -29.04 -9.21
C ASP A 85 50.05 -28.75 -7.69
N ALA A 86 50.91 -27.78 -7.34
CA ALA A 86 51.19 -27.44 -5.94
C ALA A 86 49.96 -26.96 -5.14
N ARG A 87 48.88 -26.50 -5.80
CA ARG A 87 47.63 -26.12 -5.13
C ARG A 87 46.72 -27.32 -4.88
N GLY A 88 46.96 -28.45 -5.55
CA GLY A 88 46.22 -29.69 -5.37
C GLY A 88 44.84 -29.71 -6.02
N PRO A 89 44.10 -30.82 -5.83
CA PRO A 89 42.84 -31.10 -6.54
C PRO A 89 41.64 -30.31 -5.99
N VAL A 90 41.76 -29.76 -4.77
CA VAL A 90 40.71 -28.99 -4.11
C VAL A 90 41.32 -27.71 -3.55
N LEU A 91 40.66 -26.58 -3.82
CA LEU A 91 40.97 -25.28 -3.25
C LEU A 91 39.81 -24.84 -2.36
N VAL A 92 40.09 -24.60 -1.08
CA VAL A 92 39.17 -23.93 -0.15
C VAL A 92 39.63 -22.48 -0.04
N THR A 93 38.71 -21.56 -0.28
CA THR A 93 39.01 -20.13 -0.34
C THR A 93 37.78 -19.30 0.02
N ARG A 94 37.94 -17.97 -0.05
CA ARG A 94 36.90 -16.99 0.22
C ARG A 94 36.11 -16.70 -1.05
N TYR A 95 34.80 -16.68 -0.95
CA TYR A 95 33.92 -16.14 -1.98
C TYR A 95 33.90 -14.61 -1.89
N THR A 96 34.27 -13.93 -2.97
CA THR A 96 34.38 -12.45 -3.04
C THR A 96 33.44 -11.90 -4.11
N GLU A 97 33.18 -10.59 -4.11
CA GLU A 97 32.26 -9.97 -5.08
C GLU A 97 32.68 -10.17 -6.54
N ASP A 98 33.97 -10.20 -6.84
CA ASP A 98 34.51 -10.43 -8.18
C ASP A 98 34.27 -11.87 -8.69
N LEU A 99 33.98 -12.81 -7.78
CA LEU A 99 33.68 -14.20 -8.10
C LEU A 99 32.20 -14.47 -8.40
N ILE A 100 31.30 -13.50 -8.19
CA ILE A 100 29.85 -13.70 -8.37
C ILE A 100 29.50 -14.22 -9.77
N GLN A 101 30.00 -13.54 -10.80
CA GLN A 101 29.78 -13.96 -12.18
C GLN A 101 30.62 -15.18 -12.56
N GLN A 102 31.87 -15.24 -12.09
CA GLN A 102 32.82 -16.30 -12.45
C GLN A 102 32.33 -17.67 -11.95
N VAL A 103 31.87 -17.74 -10.71
CA VAL A 103 31.36 -18.97 -10.11
C VAL A 103 29.99 -19.37 -10.69
N GLY A 104 29.23 -18.43 -11.26
CA GLY A 104 28.01 -18.73 -12.01
C GLY A 104 26.92 -19.43 -11.19
N HIS A 105 26.67 -18.98 -9.95
CA HIS A 105 25.67 -19.62 -9.07
C HIS A 105 24.24 -19.30 -9.48
N SER A 106 23.43 -20.34 -9.69
CA SER A 106 21.99 -20.29 -9.93
C SER A 106 21.28 -21.28 -9.02
N LYS A 107 20.67 -20.75 -7.96
CA LYS A 107 20.06 -21.52 -6.87
C LYS A 107 18.79 -22.24 -7.28
N TYR A 108 18.64 -23.45 -6.79
CA TYR A 108 17.37 -24.17 -6.71
C TYR A 108 17.13 -24.53 -5.24
N PRO A 109 15.91 -24.38 -4.68
CA PRO A 109 15.69 -24.65 -3.26
C PRO A 109 16.21 -26.03 -2.85
N ALA A 110 17.19 -26.08 -1.94
CA ALA A 110 17.95 -27.29 -1.62
C ALA A 110 17.09 -28.47 -1.15
N ALA A 111 15.93 -28.18 -0.52
CA ALA A 111 14.95 -29.19 -0.14
C ALA A 111 14.30 -29.93 -1.34
N ARG A 112 14.46 -29.39 -2.55
CA ARG A 112 13.90 -29.90 -3.81
C ARG A 112 14.95 -30.52 -4.74
N GLY A 113 16.24 -30.40 -4.43
CA GLY A 113 17.30 -31.02 -5.24
C GLY A 113 18.61 -30.23 -5.26
N ILE A 114 19.42 -30.50 -6.29
CA ILE A 114 20.67 -29.77 -6.58
C ILE A 114 20.37 -28.46 -7.34
N ASP A 115 21.15 -27.41 -7.05
CA ASP A 115 21.09 -26.09 -7.71
C ASP A 115 21.16 -26.17 -9.22
N HIS A 116 20.53 -25.22 -9.95
CA HIS A 116 20.45 -25.23 -11.42
C HIS A 116 21.84 -25.20 -12.06
N SER A 117 22.75 -24.39 -11.53
CA SER A 117 24.15 -24.31 -11.95
C SER A 117 25.00 -25.46 -11.41
N ILE A 118 26.18 -25.64 -12.02
CA ILE A 118 27.21 -26.52 -11.44
C ILE A 118 27.66 -26.02 -10.07
N THR A 119 27.61 -24.73 -9.76
CA THR A 119 27.83 -24.26 -8.38
C THR A 119 26.66 -24.62 -7.48
N HIS A 120 26.94 -25.12 -6.28
CA HIS A 120 25.95 -25.47 -5.26
C HIS A 120 26.15 -24.74 -3.94
N GLN A 121 25.08 -24.22 -3.36
CA GLN A 121 25.06 -23.69 -2.01
C GLN A 121 24.76 -24.78 -0.99
N ALA A 122 25.71 -25.06 -0.10
CA ALA A 122 25.48 -25.95 1.03
C ALA A 122 24.58 -25.31 2.11
N GLY A 123 23.91 -26.16 2.89
CA GLY A 123 23.21 -25.71 4.09
C GLY A 123 24.17 -25.19 5.17
N ARG A 124 23.64 -24.38 6.10
CA ARG A 124 24.41 -23.75 7.19
C ARG A 124 25.21 -24.78 7.99
N ASN A 125 26.47 -24.46 8.25
CA ASN A 125 27.43 -25.21 9.08
C ASN A 125 27.44 -26.71 8.75
N SER A 126 27.62 -27.03 7.46
CA SER A 126 27.73 -28.41 7.02
C SER A 126 29.10 -28.98 7.38
N ASP A 127 29.11 -30.24 7.82
CA ASP A 127 30.31 -31.00 8.14
C ASP A 127 31.16 -31.28 6.88
N PRO A 128 32.49 -31.45 7.03
CA PRO A 128 33.39 -31.71 5.91
C PRO A 128 32.99 -32.90 5.02
N GLU A 129 32.49 -33.99 5.59
CA GLU A 129 32.06 -35.17 4.83
C GLU A 129 30.85 -34.85 3.95
N LYS A 130 29.89 -34.08 4.49
CA LYS A 130 28.73 -33.60 3.72
C LYS A 130 29.14 -32.62 2.62
N LEU A 131 30.09 -31.73 2.88
CA LEU A 131 30.65 -30.81 1.87
C LEU A 131 31.40 -31.59 0.78
N ALA A 132 32.21 -32.57 1.15
CA ALA A 132 32.89 -33.48 0.22
C ALA A 132 31.90 -34.21 -0.68
N ARG A 133 30.79 -34.72 -0.13
CA ARG A 133 29.71 -35.31 -0.93
C ARG A 133 29.16 -34.32 -1.95
N TYR A 134 28.87 -33.08 -1.55
CA TYR A 134 28.35 -32.07 -2.48
C TYR A 134 29.36 -31.68 -3.57
N ALA A 135 30.65 -31.68 -3.27
CA ALA A 135 31.72 -31.48 -4.24
C ALA A 135 31.75 -32.63 -5.28
N LYS A 136 31.63 -33.87 -4.83
CA LYS A 136 31.53 -35.06 -5.70
C LYS A 136 30.28 -35.02 -6.59
N GLU A 137 29.15 -34.60 -6.04
CA GLU A 137 27.87 -34.50 -6.76
C GLU A 137 27.91 -33.55 -7.97
N ARG A 138 28.91 -32.67 -8.07
CA ARG A 138 29.14 -31.85 -9.27
C ARG A 138 29.51 -32.71 -10.48
N LEU A 139 30.27 -33.77 -10.26
CA LEU A 139 30.72 -34.72 -11.28
C LEU A 139 29.74 -35.89 -11.45
N THR A 140 29.04 -36.29 -10.39
CA THR A 140 28.25 -37.54 -10.40
C THR A 140 26.74 -37.36 -10.55
N LYS A 141 26.20 -36.18 -10.19
CA LYS A 141 24.75 -35.91 -10.18
C LYS A 141 24.36 -34.72 -11.03
N TRP A 142 25.11 -33.62 -10.99
CA TRP A 142 24.82 -32.46 -11.83
C TRP A 142 25.21 -32.72 -13.28
N ALA A 143 26.44 -33.19 -13.53
CA ALA A 143 26.93 -33.47 -14.89
C ALA A 143 26.19 -34.61 -15.61
N THR A 144 25.41 -35.42 -14.88
CA THR A 144 24.65 -36.57 -15.39
C THR A 144 23.13 -36.36 -15.33
N ASP A 145 22.65 -35.18 -14.92
CA ASP A 145 21.23 -34.83 -14.95
C ASP A 145 20.73 -34.84 -16.40
N ASP A 146 19.56 -35.45 -16.66
CA ASP A 146 19.06 -35.67 -18.02
C ASP A 146 18.96 -34.36 -18.84
N VAL A 147 18.60 -33.25 -18.20
CA VAL A 147 18.50 -31.94 -18.86
C VAL A 147 19.89 -31.38 -19.15
N VAL A 148 20.83 -31.53 -18.21
CA VAL A 148 22.23 -31.11 -18.38
C VAL A 148 22.92 -31.91 -19.49
N ALA A 149 22.75 -33.22 -19.50
CA ALA A 149 23.33 -34.11 -20.50
C ALA A 149 22.75 -33.83 -21.90
N THR A 150 21.45 -33.56 -22.00
CA THR A 150 20.81 -33.15 -23.26
C THR A 150 21.41 -31.84 -23.77
N ALA A 151 21.48 -30.81 -22.92
CA ALA A 151 22.07 -29.52 -23.28
C ALA A 151 23.55 -29.65 -23.70
N ALA A 152 24.32 -30.49 -23.00
CA ALA A 152 25.71 -30.79 -23.37
C ALA A 152 25.78 -31.44 -24.76
N SER A 153 24.92 -32.41 -25.09
CA SER A 153 24.94 -33.09 -26.39
C SER A 153 24.63 -32.18 -27.58
N GLU A 154 23.90 -31.08 -27.35
CA GLU A 154 23.50 -30.12 -28.37
C GLU A 154 24.47 -28.93 -28.50
N HIS A 155 25.25 -28.63 -27.46
CA HIS A 155 26.18 -27.50 -27.42
C HIS A 155 27.58 -27.88 -27.95
N PRO A 156 28.24 -27.05 -28.79
CA PRO A 156 29.58 -27.35 -29.34
C PRO A 156 30.66 -27.67 -28.28
N ASP A 157 30.61 -26.97 -27.15
CA ASP A 157 31.54 -27.16 -26.02
C ASP A 157 31.02 -28.15 -24.95
N GLY A 158 29.91 -28.86 -25.20
CA GLY A 158 29.31 -29.76 -24.23
C GLY A 158 30.19 -30.94 -23.82
N TRP A 159 31.19 -31.27 -24.63
CA TRP A 159 32.22 -32.27 -24.30
C TRP A 159 32.92 -31.99 -22.95
N VAL A 160 32.96 -30.73 -22.49
CA VAL A 160 33.49 -30.36 -21.17
C VAL A 160 32.70 -31.02 -20.04
N ILE A 161 31.37 -31.03 -20.14
CA ILE A 161 30.47 -31.65 -19.17
C ILE A 161 30.60 -33.18 -19.23
N ASP A 162 30.68 -33.75 -20.43
CA ASP A 162 30.87 -35.19 -20.61
C ASP A 162 32.16 -35.69 -19.96
N ARG A 163 33.26 -34.92 -20.07
CA ARG A 163 34.53 -35.24 -19.40
C ARG A 163 34.45 -35.14 -17.88
N LEU A 164 33.66 -34.22 -17.33
CA LEU A 164 33.39 -34.19 -15.89
C LEU A 164 32.59 -35.40 -15.44
N ALA A 165 31.56 -35.80 -16.20
CA ALA A 165 30.78 -36.99 -15.94
C ALA A 165 31.64 -38.26 -16.01
N GLU A 166 32.56 -38.37 -16.99
CA GLU A 166 33.53 -39.46 -17.11
C GLU A 166 34.45 -39.53 -15.87
N LEU A 167 34.96 -38.40 -15.39
CA LEU A 167 35.74 -38.36 -14.15
C LEU A 167 34.91 -38.78 -12.93
N GLY A 168 33.62 -38.41 -12.92
CA GLY A 168 32.66 -38.79 -11.89
C GLY A 168 32.44 -40.31 -11.75
N THR A 169 32.78 -41.11 -12.76
CA THR A 169 32.70 -42.59 -12.65
C THR A 169 33.95 -43.23 -12.04
N ARG A 170 34.99 -42.44 -11.72
CA ARG A 170 36.27 -42.95 -11.20
C ARG A 170 36.31 -42.85 -9.68
N ASP A 171 36.10 -43.97 -8.98
CA ASP A 171 36.09 -44.02 -7.50
C ASP A 171 37.33 -43.40 -6.87
N ALA A 172 38.53 -43.66 -7.42
CA ALA A 172 39.77 -43.09 -6.93
C ALA A 172 39.80 -41.54 -7.00
N ALA A 173 39.17 -40.94 -8.01
CA ALA A 173 39.06 -39.49 -8.10
C ALA A 173 38.06 -38.94 -7.07
N LEU A 174 36.94 -39.64 -6.88
CA LEU A 174 35.94 -39.28 -5.86
C LEU A 174 36.52 -39.35 -4.44
N GLU A 175 37.26 -40.41 -4.12
CA GLU A 175 37.96 -40.56 -2.84
C GLU A 175 39.00 -39.45 -2.64
N ALA A 176 39.78 -39.12 -3.69
CA ALA A 176 40.76 -38.04 -3.62
C ALA A 176 40.13 -36.66 -3.37
N ILE A 177 38.96 -36.38 -3.97
CA ILE A 177 38.19 -35.15 -3.68
C ILE A 177 37.77 -35.12 -2.21
N GLU A 178 37.24 -36.22 -1.71
CA GLU A 178 36.75 -36.32 -0.32
C GLU A 178 37.88 -36.12 0.69
N GLU A 179 38.99 -36.83 0.53
CA GLU A 179 40.16 -36.65 1.40
C GLU A 179 40.71 -35.23 1.34
N ALA A 180 40.72 -34.60 0.17
CA ALA A 180 41.24 -33.25 0.00
C ALA A 180 40.34 -32.20 0.65
N VAL A 181 39.00 -32.31 0.52
CA VAL A 181 38.05 -31.41 1.20
C VAL A 181 38.17 -31.55 2.72
N VAL A 182 38.14 -32.77 3.25
CA VAL A 182 38.23 -33.02 4.71
C VAL A 182 39.55 -32.50 5.27
N ARG A 183 40.66 -32.70 4.54
CA ARG A 183 41.98 -32.20 4.94
C ARG A 183 42.06 -30.68 4.91
N ALA A 184 41.51 -30.04 3.88
CA ALA A 184 41.57 -28.59 3.73
C ALA A 184 40.76 -27.86 4.81
N LEU A 185 39.61 -28.41 5.20
CA LEU A 185 38.76 -27.85 6.28
C LEU A 185 39.23 -28.22 7.69
N GLY A 186 40.20 -29.13 7.84
CA GLY A 186 40.75 -29.50 9.15
C GLY A 186 39.74 -30.10 10.15
N GLY A 187 38.59 -30.58 9.68
CA GLY A 187 37.48 -31.07 10.52
C GLY A 187 36.45 -30.00 10.92
N GLU A 188 36.63 -28.75 10.50
CA GLU A 188 35.71 -27.65 10.81
C GLU A 188 34.50 -27.64 9.87
N SER A 189 33.33 -27.29 10.42
CA SER A 189 32.11 -27.14 9.63
C SER A 189 32.09 -25.78 8.95
N ALA A 190 31.61 -25.72 7.71
CA ALA A 190 31.54 -24.49 6.94
C ALA A 190 30.18 -24.32 6.26
N THR A 191 29.85 -23.08 5.93
CA THR A 191 28.77 -22.76 4.99
C THR A 191 29.43 -22.25 3.72
N ALA A 192 29.33 -23.00 2.63
CA ALA A 192 30.13 -22.73 1.42
C ALA A 192 29.33 -22.95 0.12
N LEU A 193 29.79 -22.25 -0.92
CA LEU A 193 29.52 -22.62 -2.30
C LEU A 193 30.51 -23.72 -2.74
N LEU A 194 30.02 -24.70 -3.47
CA LEU A 194 30.82 -25.79 -4.03
C LEU A 194 30.75 -25.76 -5.54
N THR A 195 31.90 -25.69 -6.19
CA THR A 195 31.99 -25.51 -7.64
C THR A 195 33.18 -26.25 -8.25
N VAL A 196 33.37 -26.10 -9.56
CA VAL A 196 34.49 -26.66 -10.30
C VAL A 196 35.30 -25.57 -11.00
N GLN A 197 36.58 -25.86 -11.19
CA GLN A 197 37.46 -25.13 -12.11
C GLN A 197 37.98 -26.12 -13.15
N VAL A 198 37.97 -25.73 -14.42
CA VAL A 198 38.32 -26.64 -15.51
C VAL A 198 39.44 -26.07 -16.36
N LYS A 199 40.46 -26.89 -16.61
CA LYS A 199 41.54 -26.61 -17.55
C LYS A 199 41.29 -27.36 -18.86
N THR A 200 41.09 -26.61 -19.94
CA THR A 200 40.75 -27.14 -21.28
C THR A 200 41.96 -27.26 -22.20
N GLU A 201 43.03 -26.53 -21.93
CA GLU A 201 44.26 -26.51 -22.73
C GLU A 201 45.47 -26.86 -21.87
N ARG A 202 46.45 -27.60 -22.41
CA ARG A 202 47.59 -28.12 -21.64
C ARG A 202 48.44 -27.04 -20.98
N ASP A 203 48.61 -25.92 -21.66
CA ASP A 203 49.35 -24.76 -21.16
C ASP A 203 48.41 -23.62 -20.71
N GLY A 204 47.10 -23.87 -20.67
CA GLY A 204 46.10 -22.89 -20.26
C GLY A 204 45.86 -22.84 -18.76
N ASP A 205 45.23 -21.76 -18.32
CA ASP A 205 44.79 -21.59 -16.94
C ASP A 205 43.49 -22.35 -16.65
N TYR A 206 43.23 -22.59 -15.36
CA TYR A 206 41.94 -23.10 -14.90
C TYR A 206 40.88 -22.01 -15.04
N ARG A 207 39.79 -22.34 -15.74
CA ARG A 207 38.67 -21.42 -15.99
C ARG A 207 37.53 -21.70 -15.03
N TRP A 208 36.79 -20.65 -14.69
CA TRP A 208 35.60 -20.76 -13.84
C TRP A 208 34.37 -21.16 -14.66
N PRO A 209 33.30 -21.65 -14.00
CA PRO A 209 32.12 -22.11 -14.72
C PRO A 209 31.46 -21.02 -15.57
N GLY A 210 31.40 -19.79 -15.06
CA GLY A 210 30.83 -18.64 -15.75
C GLY A 210 31.56 -18.28 -17.04
N ASP A 211 32.82 -18.67 -17.19
CA ASP A 211 33.60 -18.44 -18.41
C ASP A 211 33.38 -19.51 -19.50
N ILE A 212 32.66 -20.59 -19.18
CA ILE A 212 32.49 -21.76 -20.05
C ILE A 212 31.02 -21.82 -20.52
N ALA A 213 30.80 -21.52 -21.80
CA ALA A 213 29.48 -21.43 -22.40
C ALA A 213 28.63 -22.69 -22.19
N ALA A 214 29.22 -23.89 -22.26
CA ALA A 214 28.51 -25.14 -22.02
C ALA A 214 27.89 -25.24 -20.61
N PHE A 215 28.59 -24.77 -19.56
CA PHE A 215 28.02 -24.78 -18.21
C PHE A 215 26.89 -23.76 -18.08
N ASN A 216 27.04 -22.59 -18.69
CA ASN A 216 26.01 -21.56 -18.68
C ASN A 216 24.75 -22.01 -19.43
N GLU A 217 24.90 -22.65 -20.58
CA GLU A 217 23.78 -23.19 -21.35
C GLU A 217 23.07 -24.33 -20.62
N ALA A 218 23.83 -25.27 -20.03
CA ALA A 218 23.25 -26.33 -19.21
C ALA A 218 22.48 -25.79 -17.99
N MET A 219 23.02 -24.75 -17.33
CA MET A 219 22.31 -24.04 -16.26
C MET A 219 21.00 -23.42 -16.77
N ARG A 220 21.05 -22.72 -17.91
CA ARG A 220 19.88 -22.10 -18.56
C ARG A 220 18.79 -23.13 -18.81
N GLN A 221 19.10 -24.20 -19.54
CA GLN A 221 18.14 -25.27 -19.85
C GLN A 221 17.57 -25.93 -18.59
N ARG A 222 18.41 -26.13 -17.57
CA ARG A 222 17.97 -26.69 -16.30
C ARG A 222 17.05 -25.74 -15.52
N LYS A 223 17.24 -24.42 -15.57
CA LYS A 223 16.31 -23.44 -14.97
C LYS A 223 14.98 -23.44 -15.74
N LEU A 224 15.02 -23.40 -17.08
CA LEU A 224 13.84 -23.38 -17.94
C LEU A 224 12.98 -24.65 -17.81
N SER A 225 13.58 -25.83 -17.75
CA SER A 225 12.85 -27.09 -17.53
C SER A 225 12.05 -27.11 -16.22
N LYS A 226 12.48 -26.37 -15.18
CA LYS A 226 11.74 -26.27 -13.91
C LYS A 226 10.64 -25.22 -13.95
N LEU A 227 10.78 -24.21 -14.80
CA LEU A 227 9.81 -23.14 -14.97
C LEU A 227 8.48 -23.70 -15.49
N VAL A 228 8.52 -24.53 -16.53
CA VAL A 228 7.30 -25.10 -17.16
C VAL A 228 6.53 -26.08 -16.25
N THR A 229 7.21 -26.71 -15.29
CA THR A 229 6.62 -27.67 -14.33
C THR A 229 6.24 -27.04 -12.98
N LYS A 230 6.34 -25.72 -12.85
CA LYS A 230 6.14 -25.02 -11.57
C LYS A 230 4.70 -25.18 -11.08
N ASN A 231 4.49 -25.08 -9.77
CA ASN A 231 3.18 -25.14 -9.13
C ASN A 231 2.35 -26.41 -9.43
N LYS A 232 3.05 -27.51 -9.76
CA LYS A 232 2.49 -28.82 -10.15
C LYS A 232 1.85 -28.85 -11.53
N ALA A 233 2.23 -27.94 -12.42
CA ALA A 233 1.96 -28.12 -13.84
C ALA A 233 2.77 -29.32 -14.37
N ASP A 234 2.19 -30.07 -15.31
CA ASP A 234 2.89 -31.06 -16.10
C ASP A 234 3.75 -30.35 -17.17
N ASP A 235 3.17 -29.37 -17.90
CA ASP A 235 3.89 -28.49 -18.84
C ASP A 235 3.06 -27.23 -19.18
N SER A 236 3.37 -26.11 -18.51
CA SER A 236 2.77 -24.80 -18.77
C SER A 236 3.55 -24.00 -19.83
N SER A 237 3.70 -24.57 -21.04
CA SER A 237 4.36 -23.89 -22.15
C SER A 237 3.65 -24.04 -23.51
N GLY A 238 3.92 -23.10 -24.41
CA GLY A 238 3.41 -23.12 -25.79
C GLY A 238 3.88 -21.93 -26.63
N ASP A 239 3.62 -21.97 -27.93
CA ASP A 239 4.02 -20.91 -28.86
C ASP A 239 3.02 -19.75 -28.85
N ALA A 240 3.49 -18.55 -28.54
CA ALA A 240 2.69 -17.33 -28.52
C ALA A 240 3.53 -16.08 -28.78
N THR A 241 2.90 -14.91 -28.79
CA THR A 241 3.62 -13.62 -28.79
C THR A 241 3.90 -13.23 -27.36
N ASP A 242 5.17 -13.05 -27.01
CA ASP A 242 5.58 -12.58 -25.70
C ASP A 242 4.98 -11.20 -25.42
N ILE A 243 4.25 -11.07 -24.30
CA ILE A 243 3.56 -9.84 -23.91
C ILE A 243 4.53 -8.68 -23.65
N VAL A 244 5.76 -8.98 -23.22
CA VAL A 244 6.76 -7.96 -22.89
C VAL A 244 7.55 -7.53 -24.13
N THR A 245 8.09 -8.51 -24.87
CA THR A 245 8.97 -8.20 -26.02
C THR A 245 8.21 -8.02 -27.34
N GLY A 246 6.95 -8.42 -27.41
CA GLY A 246 6.13 -8.38 -28.63
C GLY A 246 6.59 -9.34 -29.73
N ARG A 247 7.53 -10.25 -29.45
CA ARG A 247 8.10 -11.18 -30.43
C ARG A 247 7.45 -12.57 -30.31
N PRO A 248 7.21 -13.27 -31.44
CA PRO A 248 6.84 -14.67 -31.41
C PRO A 248 7.95 -15.52 -30.78
N SER A 249 7.60 -16.33 -29.78
CA SER A 249 8.53 -17.20 -29.08
C SER A 249 7.80 -18.40 -28.45
N ARG A 250 8.57 -19.35 -27.91
CA ARG A 250 8.05 -20.29 -26.93
C ARG A 250 7.86 -19.55 -25.60
N THR A 251 6.66 -19.66 -25.06
CA THR A 251 6.21 -18.90 -23.88
C THR A 251 5.77 -19.83 -22.75
N VAL A 252 5.78 -19.29 -21.54
CA VAL A 252 5.37 -19.97 -20.31
C VAL A 252 4.31 -19.14 -19.57
N GLY A 253 3.51 -19.77 -18.71
CA GLY A 253 2.48 -19.09 -17.92
C GLY A 253 2.74 -19.01 -16.41
N THR A 254 3.87 -19.57 -15.94
CA THR A 254 4.17 -19.81 -14.52
C THR A 254 5.21 -18.88 -13.93
N ALA A 255 5.51 -17.76 -14.60
CA ALA A 255 6.38 -16.72 -14.06
C ALA A 255 5.81 -16.15 -12.75
N GLU A 256 6.69 -15.80 -11.80
CA GLU A 256 6.24 -15.25 -10.51
C GLU A 256 5.50 -13.93 -10.69
N ASP A 257 4.48 -13.74 -9.85
CA ASP A 257 3.52 -12.67 -9.97
C ASP A 257 3.13 -12.20 -8.56
N PRO A 258 3.25 -10.88 -8.25
CA PRO A 258 2.76 -10.26 -7.03
C PRO A 258 1.34 -10.66 -6.63
N GLN A 259 0.49 -10.90 -7.63
CA GLN A 259 -0.93 -11.24 -7.46
C GLN A 259 -1.18 -12.75 -7.44
N ASN A 260 -0.20 -13.57 -7.85
CA ASN A 260 -0.28 -15.03 -7.85
C ASN A 260 -1.53 -15.60 -8.57
N TYR A 261 -1.89 -15.04 -9.74
CA TYR A 261 -3.10 -15.45 -10.48
C TYR A 261 -3.10 -16.92 -10.98
N PHE A 262 -1.94 -17.57 -11.15
CA PHE A 262 -1.85 -18.91 -11.76
C PHE A 262 -1.28 -19.95 -10.81
N LEU A 263 -1.99 -20.18 -9.71
CA LEU A 263 -1.65 -21.22 -8.74
C LEU A 263 -2.50 -22.46 -8.89
N GLY A 264 -1.90 -23.62 -8.66
CA GLY A 264 -2.63 -24.91 -8.70
C GLY A 264 -3.74 -25.08 -7.65
N LYS A 265 -3.99 -24.10 -6.77
CA LYS A 265 -5.01 -24.16 -5.71
C LYS A 265 -5.80 -22.85 -5.54
N GLN A 266 -6.23 -22.19 -6.62
CA GLN A 266 -7.16 -21.06 -6.50
C GLN A 266 -8.53 -21.48 -5.94
N LEU A 267 -9.20 -20.54 -5.25
CA LEU A 267 -10.54 -20.73 -4.67
C LEU A 267 -11.62 -20.73 -5.75
N GLU A 268 -11.44 -19.86 -6.76
CA GLU A 268 -12.39 -19.64 -7.84
C GLU A 268 -11.91 -20.32 -9.13
N LYS A 269 -12.77 -21.15 -9.72
CA LYS A 269 -12.48 -21.84 -10.98
C LYS A 269 -12.97 -20.99 -12.14
N PHE A 270 -12.29 -19.89 -12.44
CA PHE A 270 -12.61 -19.15 -13.65
C PHE A 270 -12.17 -19.95 -14.89
N PRO A 271 -13.02 -20.08 -15.91
CA PRO A 271 -12.61 -20.63 -17.20
C PRO A 271 -11.42 -19.83 -17.75
N GLY A 272 -10.25 -20.46 -17.89
CA GLY A 272 -9.03 -19.80 -18.39
C GLY A 272 -7.91 -19.64 -17.37
N LEU A 273 -8.17 -19.79 -16.06
CA LEU A 273 -7.14 -19.84 -15.01
C LEU A 273 -6.67 -21.28 -14.75
N ASP A 274 -6.40 -22.01 -15.84
CA ASP A 274 -5.79 -23.34 -15.79
C ASP A 274 -4.28 -23.20 -15.89
N ILE A 275 -3.56 -23.75 -14.91
CA ILE A 275 -2.11 -23.61 -14.84
C ILE A 275 -1.39 -24.22 -16.04
N GLU A 276 -1.91 -25.30 -16.64
CA GLU A 276 -1.33 -25.89 -17.86
C GLU A 276 -1.45 -24.97 -19.07
N ASN A 277 -2.47 -24.11 -19.07
CA ASN A 277 -2.81 -23.22 -20.19
C ASN A 277 -2.54 -21.75 -19.87
N ALA A 278 -1.90 -21.43 -18.73
CA ALA A 278 -1.64 -20.07 -18.28
C ALA A 278 -0.84 -19.25 -19.31
N TRP A 279 0.04 -19.92 -20.07
CA TRP A 279 0.81 -19.32 -21.17
C TRP A 279 -0.07 -18.72 -22.27
N ARG A 280 -1.35 -19.10 -22.38
CA ARG A 280 -2.27 -18.49 -23.35
C ARG A 280 -2.82 -17.15 -22.89
N ALA A 281 -3.01 -16.98 -21.59
CA ALA A 281 -3.54 -15.75 -21.01
C ALA A 281 -2.42 -14.74 -20.71
N HIS A 282 -1.27 -15.23 -20.24
CA HIS A 282 -0.08 -14.41 -19.94
C HIS A 282 1.16 -15.00 -20.63
N PRO A 283 1.20 -14.97 -21.97
CA PRO A 283 2.36 -15.46 -22.72
C PRO A 283 3.58 -14.61 -22.42
N ILE A 284 4.57 -15.19 -21.74
CA ILE A 284 5.88 -14.56 -21.54
C ILE A 284 6.98 -15.49 -22.05
N SER A 285 7.96 -14.96 -22.78
CA SER A 285 9.07 -15.78 -23.26
C SER A 285 9.86 -16.36 -22.08
N GLU A 286 10.49 -17.52 -22.27
CA GLU A 286 11.27 -18.21 -21.24
C GLU A 286 12.34 -17.30 -20.58
N ASP A 287 13.10 -16.53 -21.37
CA ASP A 287 14.10 -15.59 -20.86
C ASP A 287 13.47 -14.37 -20.15
N ALA A 288 12.37 -13.84 -20.69
CA ALA A 288 11.65 -12.74 -20.05
C ALA A 288 11.03 -13.17 -18.72
N ALA A 289 10.54 -14.41 -18.61
CA ALA A 289 10.02 -14.97 -17.38
C ALA A 289 11.08 -15.06 -16.28
N VAL A 290 12.31 -15.48 -16.63
CA VAL A 290 13.45 -15.48 -15.70
C VAL A 290 13.79 -14.06 -15.27
N THR A 291 13.78 -13.09 -16.20
CA THR A 291 14.02 -11.69 -15.89
C THR A 291 12.96 -11.13 -14.93
N VAL A 292 11.68 -11.39 -15.18
CA VAL A 292 10.55 -11.01 -14.31
C VAL A 292 10.71 -11.56 -12.90
N MET A 293 11.18 -12.80 -12.73
CA MET A 293 11.42 -13.39 -11.41
C MET A 293 12.51 -12.64 -10.62
N ASN A 294 13.49 -12.03 -11.31
CA ASN A 294 14.53 -11.25 -10.63
C ASN A 294 14.03 -9.91 -10.06
N ALA A 295 12.80 -9.50 -10.41
CA ALA A 295 12.20 -8.26 -9.90
C ALA A 295 11.80 -8.32 -8.42
N GLU A 296 11.76 -9.52 -7.82
CA GLU A 296 11.24 -9.77 -6.47
C GLU A 296 11.79 -8.78 -5.44
N ALA A 297 13.10 -8.53 -5.42
CA ALA A 297 13.73 -7.61 -4.46
C ALA A 297 13.12 -6.19 -4.51
N PHE A 298 12.91 -5.66 -5.72
CA PHE A 298 12.33 -4.32 -5.89
C PHE A 298 10.82 -4.30 -5.72
N VAL A 299 10.14 -5.36 -6.18
CA VAL A 299 8.70 -5.52 -5.99
C VAL A 299 8.37 -5.55 -4.51
N GLU A 300 9.06 -6.37 -3.72
CA GLU A 300 8.80 -6.54 -2.28
C GLU A 300 9.16 -5.29 -1.48
N ALA A 301 10.23 -4.59 -1.84
CA ALA A 301 10.61 -3.32 -1.22
C ALA A 301 9.54 -2.22 -1.42
N CYS A 302 8.79 -2.28 -2.51
CA CYS A 302 7.72 -1.32 -2.81
C CYS A 302 6.36 -1.77 -2.24
N THR A 303 6.35 -2.37 -1.05
CA THR A 303 5.13 -2.87 -0.40
C THR A 303 5.00 -2.42 1.05
N TYR A 304 3.75 -2.36 1.51
CA TYR A 304 3.43 -2.18 2.92
C TYR A 304 2.19 -3.00 3.28
N ARG A 305 1.95 -3.20 4.58
CA ARG A 305 0.79 -3.98 5.06
C ARG A 305 -0.19 -3.08 5.80
N THR A 306 -1.47 -3.27 5.51
CA THR A 306 -2.59 -2.57 6.16
C THR A 306 -3.86 -3.40 6.00
N PHE A 307 -4.78 -3.36 6.95
CA PHE A 307 -6.06 -4.10 6.90
C PHE A 307 -5.93 -5.60 6.60
N GLY A 308 -4.86 -6.24 7.10
CA GLY A 308 -4.54 -7.64 6.76
C GLY A 308 -4.04 -7.87 5.32
N ALA A 309 -4.16 -6.88 4.44
CA ALA A 309 -3.68 -6.91 3.06
C ALA A 309 -2.22 -6.44 2.94
N LYS A 310 -1.60 -6.84 1.84
CA LYS A 310 -0.32 -6.37 1.33
C LYS A 310 -0.59 -5.48 0.12
N VAL A 311 -0.20 -4.21 0.21
CA VAL A 311 -0.38 -3.23 -0.85
C VAL A 311 0.93 -3.04 -1.59
N TYR A 312 0.91 -3.25 -2.90
CA TYR A 312 1.99 -2.93 -3.83
C TYR A 312 1.81 -1.50 -4.34
N TYR A 313 2.87 -0.71 -4.32
CA TYR A 313 2.90 0.65 -4.85
C TYR A 313 4.18 0.84 -5.67
N LEU A 314 4.14 0.38 -6.92
CA LEU A 314 5.34 0.21 -7.75
C LEU A 314 5.57 1.44 -8.66
N PRO A 315 6.62 2.26 -8.44
CA PRO A 315 6.89 3.46 -9.24
C PRO A 315 7.32 3.15 -10.68
N TYR A 316 6.84 3.93 -11.64
CA TYR A 316 7.35 3.88 -13.02
C TYR A 316 7.12 5.19 -13.75
N PHE A 317 7.87 5.41 -14.84
CA PHE A 317 7.64 6.57 -15.71
C PHE A 317 6.78 6.17 -16.91
N PHE A 318 5.62 6.82 -17.04
CA PHE A 318 4.71 6.63 -18.16
C PHE A 318 5.34 7.03 -19.49
N GLY A 319 5.07 6.26 -20.55
CA GLY A 319 5.59 6.46 -21.91
C GLY A 319 7.02 5.95 -22.10
N ARG A 320 7.68 6.34 -23.20
CA ARG A 320 9.02 5.82 -23.53
C ARG A 320 10.06 6.20 -22.46
N LEU A 321 10.81 5.20 -22.01
CA LEU A 321 11.89 5.35 -21.03
C LEU A 321 13.10 6.04 -21.66
N THR A 322 13.75 6.91 -20.89
CA THR A 322 15.04 7.51 -21.22
C THR A 322 16.03 7.13 -20.12
N PRO A 323 17.35 7.10 -20.38
CA PRO A 323 18.36 6.79 -19.36
C PRO A 323 18.21 7.62 -18.08
N GLU A 324 17.92 8.92 -18.20
CA GLU A 324 17.77 9.82 -17.06
C GLU A 324 16.60 9.40 -16.16
N ARG A 325 15.47 9.02 -16.76
CA ARG A 325 14.31 8.49 -16.02
C ARG A 325 14.60 7.14 -15.40
N VAL A 326 15.39 6.31 -16.08
CA VAL A 326 15.76 4.99 -15.57
C VAL A 326 16.70 5.11 -14.38
N TYR A 327 17.68 6.02 -14.42
CA TYR A 327 18.52 6.31 -13.25
C TYR A 327 17.68 6.79 -12.07
N ARG A 328 16.71 7.68 -12.32
CA ARG A 328 15.82 8.19 -11.27
C ARG A 328 14.93 7.08 -10.70
N LEU A 329 14.37 6.22 -11.55
CA LEU A 329 13.62 5.04 -11.10
C LEU A 329 14.50 4.12 -10.26
N TYR A 330 15.71 3.80 -10.74
CA TYR A 330 16.65 2.96 -10.03
C TYR A 330 17.02 3.53 -8.65
N GLU A 331 17.23 4.85 -8.55
CA GLU A 331 17.47 5.54 -7.27
C GLU A 331 16.27 5.45 -6.31
N MET A 332 15.02 5.54 -6.81
CA MET A 332 13.83 5.29 -5.99
C MET A 332 13.80 3.86 -5.46
N LEU A 333 14.06 2.88 -6.33
CA LEU A 333 14.04 1.46 -5.97
C LEU A 333 15.15 1.08 -4.98
N CYS A 334 16.37 1.62 -5.16
CA CYS A 334 17.47 1.40 -4.22
C CYS A 334 17.13 1.93 -2.83
N SER A 335 16.59 3.14 -2.73
CA SER A 335 16.19 3.66 -1.42
C SER A 335 15.05 2.87 -0.81
N ALA A 336 14.06 2.42 -1.59
CA ALA A 336 13.01 1.55 -1.06
C ALA A 336 13.58 0.23 -0.48
N VAL A 337 14.66 -0.29 -1.04
CA VAL A 337 15.35 -1.50 -0.52
C VAL A 337 16.17 -1.18 0.75
N GLU A 338 16.79 -0.01 0.83
CA GLU A 338 17.63 0.41 1.96
C GLU A 338 16.81 0.88 3.17
N ASP A 339 15.71 1.60 2.90
CA ASP A 339 14.82 2.19 3.89
C ASP A 339 13.79 1.15 4.37
N GLY A 340 14.22 0.22 5.22
CA GLY A 340 13.34 -0.72 5.94
C GLY A 340 12.57 -0.09 7.11
N GLY A 341 12.27 1.21 7.06
CA GLY A 341 11.71 2.02 8.16
C GLY A 341 10.18 2.18 8.14
N ASP A 342 9.65 2.98 9.07
CA ASP A 342 8.21 3.26 9.29
C ASP A 342 7.52 4.06 8.16
N VAL A 343 8.20 4.29 7.03
CA VAL A 343 7.76 5.20 5.95
C VAL A 343 7.33 4.39 4.74
N THR A 344 6.10 4.60 4.26
CA THR A 344 5.58 3.89 3.08
C THR A 344 6.31 4.30 1.80
N PRO A 345 6.33 3.45 0.74
CA PRO A 345 6.90 3.82 -0.57
C PRO A 345 6.32 5.12 -1.15
N ILE A 346 5.05 5.43 -0.84
CA ILE A 346 4.36 6.67 -1.24
C ILE A 346 5.01 7.89 -0.56
N GLU A 347 5.23 7.80 0.74
CA GLU A 347 5.85 8.88 1.52
C GLU A 347 7.32 9.08 1.11
N GLN A 348 8.06 8.00 0.86
CA GLN A 348 9.42 8.09 0.34
C GLN A 348 9.46 8.80 -1.02
N ALA A 349 8.57 8.41 -1.93
CA ALA A 349 8.42 9.08 -3.22
C ALA A 349 8.06 10.56 -3.04
N TYR A 350 7.14 10.87 -2.12
CA TYR A 350 6.77 12.25 -1.81
C TYR A 350 7.93 13.10 -1.30
N MET A 351 8.69 12.60 -0.33
CA MET A 351 9.84 13.30 0.24
C MET A 351 10.88 13.62 -0.83
N LYS A 352 11.17 12.67 -1.72
CA LYS A 352 12.11 12.86 -2.83
C LYS A 352 11.60 13.81 -3.91
N GLU A 353 10.33 13.70 -4.29
CA GLU A 353 9.74 14.57 -5.32
C GLU A 353 9.59 16.02 -4.83
N ARG A 354 9.36 16.25 -3.53
CA ARG A 354 9.33 17.60 -2.95
C ARG A 354 10.64 18.37 -3.14
N GLU A 355 11.77 17.66 -3.22
CA GLU A 355 13.10 18.26 -3.41
C GLU A 355 13.37 18.62 -4.88
N LEU A 356 12.52 18.20 -5.81
CA LEU A 356 12.68 18.37 -7.25
C LEU A 356 11.58 19.30 -7.78
N ASP A 357 11.96 20.53 -8.13
CA ASP A 357 11.08 21.62 -8.60
C ASP A 357 10.28 21.28 -9.90
N ASP A 358 10.60 20.15 -10.55
CA ASP A 358 9.86 19.56 -11.66
C ASP A 358 9.33 18.18 -11.23
N ALA A 359 8.12 18.15 -10.67
CA ALA A 359 7.34 16.91 -10.59
C ALA A 359 7.10 16.43 -12.02
N ASP A 360 7.87 15.42 -12.48
CA ASP A 360 7.65 14.84 -13.79
C ASP A 360 6.24 14.24 -13.76
N THR A 361 5.28 14.93 -14.37
CA THR A 361 3.87 14.52 -14.48
C THR A 361 3.69 13.14 -15.12
N ARG A 362 4.78 12.47 -15.51
CA ARG A 362 4.82 11.10 -16.02
C ARG A 362 5.16 10.06 -14.95
N LEU A 363 5.61 10.42 -13.75
CA LEU A 363 5.73 9.45 -12.66
C LEU A 363 4.34 8.91 -12.32
N ARG A 364 4.21 7.59 -12.36
CA ARG A 364 3.00 6.82 -12.10
C ARG A 364 3.35 5.68 -11.17
N PHE A 365 2.30 5.08 -10.59
CA PHE A 365 2.43 3.95 -9.71
C PHE A 365 1.44 2.88 -10.15
N TYR A 366 1.93 1.65 -10.26
CA TYR A 366 1.06 0.51 -10.25
C TYR A 366 0.67 0.24 -8.80
N VAL A 367 -0.64 0.29 -8.52
CA VAL A 367 -1.20 0.06 -7.19
C VAL A 367 -1.99 -1.23 -7.23
N SER A 368 -1.73 -2.16 -6.31
CA SER A 368 -2.60 -3.32 -6.11
C SER A 368 -2.61 -3.73 -4.66
N ALA A 369 -3.78 -4.06 -4.12
CA ALA A 369 -3.93 -4.61 -2.79
C ALA A 369 -4.29 -6.09 -2.87
N VAL A 370 -3.51 -6.94 -2.18
CA VAL A 370 -3.72 -8.38 -2.14
C VAL A 370 -3.73 -8.91 -0.71
N MET A 371 -4.59 -9.87 -0.41
CA MET A 371 -4.58 -10.56 0.88
C MET A 371 -4.01 -11.97 0.75
N PRO A 372 -2.84 -12.24 1.38
CA PRO A 372 -2.26 -13.57 1.34
C PRO A 372 -2.93 -14.49 2.38
N HIS A 373 -3.46 -15.60 1.90
CA HIS A 373 -4.04 -16.69 2.66
C HIS A 373 -3.11 -17.91 2.74
N GLN A 374 -3.49 -18.89 3.57
CA GLN A 374 -2.77 -20.17 3.66
C GLN A 374 -2.65 -20.88 2.29
N MET A 375 -1.57 -21.64 2.13
CA MET A 375 -1.26 -22.38 0.89
C MET A 375 -1.00 -21.49 -0.33
N SER A 376 -0.50 -20.27 -0.09
CA SER A 376 -0.18 -19.27 -1.10
C SER A 376 -1.42 -18.79 -1.87
N ARG A 377 -2.62 -18.76 -1.30
CA ARG A 377 -3.81 -18.20 -1.98
C ARG A 377 -3.88 -16.69 -1.79
N TYR A 378 -4.33 -15.94 -2.79
CA TYR A 378 -4.32 -14.47 -2.77
C TYR A 378 -5.68 -13.98 -3.26
N ASP A 379 -6.32 -13.11 -2.49
CA ASP A 379 -7.48 -12.32 -2.95
C ASP A 379 -6.98 -10.95 -3.40
N VAL A 380 -7.49 -10.44 -4.52
CA VAL A 380 -7.09 -9.13 -5.09
C VAL A 380 -8.26 -8.17 -4.98
N PHE A 381 -8.07 -7.08 -4.24
CA PHE A 381 -9.14 -6.11 -3.89
C PHE A 381 -9.28 -5.01 -4.94
N GLY A 382 -8.19 -4.71 -5.64
CA GLY A 382 -8.16 -3.67 -6.65
C GLY A 382 -6.79 -3.57 -7.27
N GLU A 383 -6.76 -3.08 -8.51
CA GLU A 383 -5.54 -2.73 -9.19
C GLU A 383 -5.73 -1.51 -10.10
N THR A 384 -4.67 -0.71 -10.23
CA THR A 384 -4.56 0.31 -11.26
C THR A 384 -3.12 0.41 -11.73
N LEU A 385 -2.93 0.76 -13.00
CA LEU A 385 -1.63 1.19 -13.52
C LEU A 385 -1.44 2.71 -13.38
N ASN A 386 -2.47 3.47 -13.05
CA ASN A 386 -2.48 4.92 -13.22
C ASN A 386 -2.40 5.70 -11.91
N GLY A 387 -1.96 5.08 -10.81
CA GLY A 387 -1.78 5.76 -9.54
C GLY A 387 -0.84 6.97 -9.68
N ARG A 388 -1.19 8.07 -9.02
CA ARG A 388 -0.41 9.31 -9.06
C ARG A 388 -0.19 9.80 -7.65
N LEU A 389 1.05 10.21 -7.38
CA LEU A 389 1.47 10.78 -6.08
C LEU A 389 0.65 12.02 -5.69
N HIS A 390 0.11 12.75 -6.67
CA HIS A 390 -0.60 14.00 -6.41
C HIS A 390 -1.88 13.78 -5.59
N TYR A 391 -2.61 12.68 -5.78
CA TYR A 391 -3.88 12.44 -5.09
C TYR A 391 -3.72 12.25 -3.56
N PRO A 392 -2.94 11.28 -3.06
CA PRO A 392 -2.79 11.09 -1.62
C PRO A 392 -2.14 12.31 -0.93
N LYS A 393 -1.19 12.96 -1.63
CA LYS A 393 -0.56 14.20 -1.16
C LYS A 393 -1.57 15.32 -1.02
N GLU A 394 -2.30 15.64 -2.08
CA GLU A 394 -3.22 16.78 -2.11
C GLU A 394 -4.42 16.55 -1.19
N LEU A 395 -4.89 15.30 -1.05
CA LEU A 395 -5.92 14.97 -0.06
C LEU A 395 -5.43 15.25 1.38
N ALA A 396 -4.20 14.87 1.71
CA ALA A 396 -3.62 15.16 3.02
C ALA A 396 -3.49 16.67 3.27
N PHE A 397 -3.04 17.44 2.27
CA PHE A 397 -2.99 18.90 2.36
C PHE A 397 -4.38 19.53 2.49
N THR A 398 -5.33 19.08 1.70
CA THR A 398 -6.71 19.57 1.67
C THR A 398 -7.39 19.33 3.00
N HIS A 399 -7.25 18.14 3.58
CA HIS A 399 -7.81 17.83 4.90
C HIS A 399 -7.21 18.71 6.00
N ASN A 400 -5.88 18.84 6.06
CA ASN A 400 -5.20 19.72 7.02
C ASN A 400 -5.63 21.18 6.85
N ARG A 401 -5.71 21.68 5.61
CA ARG A 401 -6.18 23.03 5.28
C ARG A 401 -7.62 23.25 5.76
N PHE A 402 -8.49 22.27 5.51
CA PHE A 402 -9.90 22.35 5.89
C PHE A 402 -10.08 22.46 7.42
N VAL A 403 -9.47 21.55 8.18
CA VAL A 403 -9.54 21.56 9.65
C VAL A 403 -8.92 22.83 10.25
N ARG A 404 -7.87 23.36 9.64
CA ARG A 404 -7.20 24.59 10.10
C ARG A 404 -7.99 25.86 9.84
N ASP A 405 -8.56 25.99 8.64
CA ASP A 405 -8.98 27.29 8.11
C ASP A 405 -10.50 27.45 8.03
N ALA A 406 -11.27 26.35 7.96
CA ALA A 406 -12.72 26.41 7.76
C ALA A 406 -13.45 26.88 9.03
N SER A 407 -14.44 27.76 8.86
CA SER A 407 -15.34 28.21 9.92
C SER A 407 -16.18 27.08 10.54
N ALA A 408 -16.25 25.91 9.90
CA ALA A 408 -16.87 24.70 10.47
C ALA A 408 -16.17 24.20 11.75
N PHE A 409 -14.84 24.36 11.83
CA PHE A 409 -14.01 23.87 12.94
C PHE A 409 -13.36 24.99 13.75
N ASN A 410 -13.51 26.23 13.30
CA ASN A 410 -12.84 27.39 13.88
C ASN A 410 -13.84 28.54 14.07
N SER A 411 -13.73 29.24 15.19
CA SER A 411 -14.55 30.42 15.51
C SER A 411 -13.63 31.53 15.99
N ASP A 412 -13.90 32.75 15.56
CA ASP A 412 -13.27 34.00 16.00
C ASP A 412 -14.18 34.81 16.94
N THR A 413 -15.30 34.22 17.37
CA THR A 413 -16.28 34.82 18.27
C THR A 413 -16.22 34.19 19.66
N ASP A 414 -16.90 34.81 20.64
CA ASP A 414 -17.07 34.26 22.00
C ASP A 414 -17.99 33.00 22.06
N TRP A 415 -18.27 32.38 20.92
CA TRP A 415 -19.09 31.19 20.75
C TRP A 415 -18.29 30.10 20.08
N THR A 416 -18.51 28.84 20.46
CA THR A 416 -17.80 27.70 19.87
C THR A 416 -18.05 27.56 18.36
N ALA A 417 -17.09 26.94 17.66
CA ALA A 417 -17.27 26.56 16.26
C ALA A 417 -18.45 25.57 16.07
N PRO A 418 -18.97 25.39 14.84
CA PRO A 418 -19.99 24.37 14.54
C PRO A 418 -19.62 22.96 14.98
N LEU A 419 -18.37 22.55 14.74
CA LEU A 419 -17.89 21.21 15.07
C LEU A 419 -16.70 21.26 16.04
N PRO A 420 -16.57 20.25 16.92
CA PRO A 420 -15.50 20.22 17.90
C PRO A 420 -14.16 19.82 17.27
N LYS A 421 -13.06 20.29 17.87
CA LYS A 421 -11.69 19.83 17.59
C LYS A 421 -11.06 19.16 18.81
N ASN A 422 -10.07 18.31 18.57
CA ASN A 422 -9.27 17.71 19.63
C ASN A 422 -7.87 17.36 19.12
N ASP A 423 -6.82 17.86 19.76
CA ASP A 423 -5.43 17.63 19.34
C ASP A 423 -5.01 16.15 19.39
N LYS A 424 -5.71 15.33 20.19
CA LYS A 424 -5.46 13.88 20.26
C LYS A 424 -6.14 13.08 19.14
N TRP A 425 -7.00 13.73 18.34
CA TRP A 425 -7.66 13.14 17.19
C TRP A 425 -6.98 13.65 15.93
N GLY A 426 -6.22 12.78 15.25
CA GLY A 426 -5.40 13.17 14.09
C GLY A 426 -6.19 13.82 12.95
N LEU A 427 -7.46 13.46 12.76
CA LEU A 427 -8.32 14.07 11.72
C LEU A 427 -8.98 15.40 12.14
N LEU A 428 -8.74 15.84 13.37
CA LEU A 428 -9.27 17.10 13.93
C LEU A 428 -8.15 18.05 14.35
N SER A 429 -6.91 17.76 13.95
CA SER A 429 -5.73 18.59 14.23
C SER A 429 -4.83 18.64 13.00
N VAL A 430 -4.08 19.74 12.86
CA VAL A 430 -3.10 19.87 11.78
C VAL A 430 -1.84 19.10 12.18
N ASN A 431 -1.46 18.13 11.38
CA ASN A 431 -0.26 17.32 11.65
C ASN A 431 0.46 16.91 10.35
N ASP A 432 1.74 16.55 10.49
CA ASP A 432 2.56 16.06 9.37
C ASP A 432 2.33 14.57 9.08
N GLU A 433 1.59 13.87 9.94
CA GLU A 433 1.22 12.45 9.80
C GLU A 433 0.04 12.22 8.83
N GLN A 434 -0.61 13.28 8.36
CA GLN A 434 -1.80 13.17 7.53
C GLN A 434 -1.52 12.44 6.21
N LEU A 435 -0.34 12.64 5.62
CA LEU A 435 0.05 11.89 4.42
C LEU A 435 0.22 10.41 4.74
N HIS A 436 0.87 10.09 5.87
CA HIS A 436 1.00 8.71 6.34
C HIS A 436 -0.37 8.07 6.56
N ALA A 437 -1.31 8.81 7.16
CA ALA A 437 -2.65 8.30 7.40
C ALA A 437 -3.39 7.98 6.08
N VAL A 438 -3.27 8.86 5.08
CA VAL A 438 -3.86 8.65 3.75
C VAL A 438 -3.18 7.51 3.00
N SER A 439 -1.84 7.43 3.02
CA SER A 439 -1.09 6.43 2.28
C SER A 439 -1.21 5.02 2.88
N THR A 440 -1.39 4.89 4.19
CA THR A 440 -1.54 3.60 4.88
C THR A 440 -2.99 3.12 4.98
N GLY A 441 -3.96 3.98 4.66
CA GLY A 441 -5.38 3.71 4.88
C GLY A 441 -5.85 3.98 6.29
N TRP A 442 -4.97 4.34 7.23
CA TRP A 442 -5.36 4.75 8.59
C TRP A 442 -6.44 5.85 8.59
N TYR A 443 -6.43 6.71 7.56
CA TYR A 443 -7.46 7.69 7.28
C TYR A 443 -8.88 7.11 7.28
N PHE A 444 -9.08 5.94 6.67
CA PHE A 444 -10.36 5.22 6.64
C PHE A 444 -10.56 4.31 7.86
N TYR A 445 -9.48 3.76 8.41
CA TYR A 445 -9.55 2.99 9.67
C TYR A 445 -10.21 3.81 10.80
N GLN A 446 -9.91 5.10 10.88
CA GLN A 446 -10.42 5.99 11.91
C GLN A 446 -11.91 6.32 11.76
N THR A 447 -12.49 6.16 10.57
CA THR A 447 -13.84 6.67 10.23
C THR A 447 -14.82 5.58 9.80
N PHE A 448 -14.35 4.45 9.28
CA PHE A 448 -15.17 3.32 8.82
C PHE A 448 -15.44 2.33 9.94
N ALA A 449 -16.38 1.40 9.70
CA ALA A 449 -16.75 0.39 10.69
C ALA A 449 -15.57 -0.51 11.06
N GLU A 450 -15.50 -0.91 12.34
CA GLU A 450 -14.46 -1.80 12.83
C GLU A 450 -14.62 -3.21 12.28
N ARG A 451 -13.50 -3.84 11.94
CA ARG A 451 -13.43 -5.19 11.40
C ARG A 451 -12.21 -5.91 11.96
N ASP A 452 -12.26 -7.24 12.00
CA ASP A 452 -11.09 -8.04 12.33
C ASP A 452 -10.17 -8.12 11.12
N ASP A 453 -9.02 -7.46 11.20
CA ASP A 453 -8.00 -7.48 10.14
C ASP A 453 -7.38 -8.87 9.92
N ALA A 454 -7.61 -9.84 10.81
CA ALA A 454 -7.22 -11.23 10.62
C ALA A 454 -8.20 -12.03 9.74
N GLU A 455 -9.43 -11.52 9.54
CA GLU A 455 -10.50 -12.13 8.75
C GLU A 455 -11.06 -11.15 7.71
N ALA A 456 -10.26 -10.19 7.23
CA ALA A 456 -10.76 -9.21 6.28
C ALA A 456 -11.24 -9.88 4.97
N ASP A 457 -12.51 -9.63 4.64
CA ASP A 457 -13.19 -10.20 3.48
C ASP A 457 -12.76 -9.50 2.19
N ALA A 458 -12.85 -10.19 1.04
CA ALA A 458 -12.47 -9.66 -0.27
C ALA A 458 -13.16 -8.33 -0.67
N ASP A 459 -14.28 -8.01 -0.02
CA ASP A 459 -15.08 -6.81 -0.26
C ASP A 459 -14.90 -5.76 0.87
N ASP A 460 -13.74 -5.73 1.55
CA ASP A 460 -13.48 -4.74 2.61
C ASP A 460 -13.44 -3.30 2.05
N PRO A 461 -14.42 -2.44 2.41
CA PRO A 461 -14.54 -1.10 1.84
C PRO A 461 -13.38 -0.18 2.23
N ARG A 462 -12.66 -0.48 3.32
CA ARG A 462 -11.47 0.30 3.74
C ARG A 462 -10.33 0.12 2.73
N ILE A 463 -10.17 -1.09 2.20
CA ILE A 463 -9.15 -1.39 1.19
C ILE A 463 -9.55 -0.78 -0.16
N GLU A 464 -10.83 -0.89 -0.54
CA GLU A 464 -11.32 -0.28 -1.79
C GLU A 464 -11.16 1.25 -1.77
N ALA A 465 -11.50 1.90 -0.65
CA ALA A 465 -11.33 3.34 -0.47
C ALA A 465 -9.84 3.75 -0.50
N LEU A 466 -8.97 2.98 0.15
CA LEU A 466 -7.52 3.20 0.07
C LEU A 466 -7.02 3.11 -1.37
N VAL A 467 -7.33 2.02 -2.09
CA VAL A 467 -6.92 1.85 -3.49
C VAL A 467 -7.45 3.00 -4.34
N SER A 468 -8.70 3.42 -4.13
CA SER A 468 -9.32 4.54 -4.85
C SER A 468 -8.53 5.84 -4.67
N VAL A 469 -8.19 6.23 -3.43
CA VAL A 469 -7.40 7.45 -3.16
C VAL A 469 -5.99 7.37 -3.74
N LEU A 470 -5.32 6.22 -3.65
CA LEU A 470 -3.98 6.04 -4.22
C LEU A 470 -3.99 6.10 -5.76
N SER A 471 -5.12 5.70 -6.35
CA SER A 471 -5.35 5.66 -7.80
C SER A 471 -5.85 6.99 -8.36
N GLY A 472 -6.51 7.79 -7.52
CA GLY A 472 -7.31 8.94 -7.95
C GLY A 472 -8.70 8.58 -8.47
N ASP A 473 -9.17 7.37 -8.17
CA ASP A 473 -10.52 6.95 -8.51
C ASP A 473 -11.51 7.46 -7.46
N ALA A 474 -12.72 7.79 -7.91
CA ALA A 474 -13.75 8.31 -7.02
C ALA A 474 -14.43 7.20 -6.21
N ILE A 475 -14.65 7.47 -4.92
CA ILE A 475 -15.34 6.62 -3.95
C ILE A 475 -16.86 6.90 -4.03
N ALA A 476 -17.68 5.85 -3.94
CA ALA A 476 -19.13 6.01 -3.90
C ALA A 476 -19.58 6.63 -2.57
N VAL A 477 -20.39 7.68 -2.63
CA VAL A 477 -20.96 8.33 -1.43
C VAL A 477 -21.78 7.34 -0.60
N GLU A 478 -22.46 6.40 -1.26
CA GLU A 478 -23.26 5.36 -0.60
C GLU A 478 -22.40 4.51 0.35
N VAL A 479 -21.22 4.09 -0.10
CA VAL A 479 -20.28 3.29 0.71
C VAL A 479 -19.77 4.11 1.90
N LEU A 480 -19.44 5.39 1.70
CA LEU A 480 -18.98 6.25 2.80
C LEU A 480 -20.05 6.43 3.88
N LEU A 481 -21.29 6.72 3.49
CA LEU A 481 -22.38 6.94 4.45
C LEU A 481 -22.73 5.65 5.21
N GLU A 482 -22.78 4.50 4.53
CA GLU A 482 -23.00 3.20 5.16
C GLU A 482 -21.91 2.93 6.21
N GLU A 483 -20.63 3.08 5.83
CA GLU A 483 -19.49 2.84 6.73
C GLU A 483 -19.43 3.83 7.89
N TYR A 484 -19.73 5.11 7.65
CA TYR A 484 -19.76 6.11 8.70
C TYR A 484 -20.85 5.84 9.72
N VAL A 485 -22.07 5.52 9.25
CA VAL A 485 -23.21 5.24 10.13
C VAL A 485 -22.99 3.97 10.92
N ALA A 486 -22.48 2.91 10.29
CA ALA A 486 -22.11 1.68 11.00
C ALA A 486 -21.09 1.96 12.12
N ARG A 487 -20.03 2.73 11.82
CA ARG A 487 -19.01 3.11 12.80
C ARG A 487 -19.57 3.94 13.97
N ILE A 488 -20.49 4.88 13.70
CA ILE A 488 -21.16 5.66 14.75
C ILE A 488 -22.00 4.75 15.65
N ILE A 489 -22.77 3.83 15.06
CA ILE A 489 -23.65 2.91 15.80
C ILE A 489 -22.83 1.99 16.72
N ASP A 490 -21.69 1.51 16.24
CA ASP A 490 -20.77 0.69 17.05
C ASP A 490 -20.20 1.51 18.20
N GLY A 491 -19.77 2.76 17.95
CA GLY A 491 -19.28 3.67 18.98
C GLY A 491 -20.33 4.06 20.03
N GLU A 492 -21.61 4.20 19.67
CA GLU A 492 -22.70 4.41 20.62
C GLU A 492 -23.01 3.16 21.48
N SER A 493 -22.61 1.99 21.02
CA SER A 493 -22.89 0.69 21.67
C SER A 493 -21.69 0.16 22.47
N ASP A 494 -20.57 0.88 22.48
CA ASP A 494 -19.35 0.50 23.17
C ASP A 494 -19.49 0.72 24.69
N ASP A 495 -19.50 -0.39 25.45
CA ASP A 495 -19.61 -0.37 26.90
C ASP A 495 -18.41 0.34 27.58
N ASP A 496 -17.27 0.51 26.88
CA ASP A 496 -16.06 1.17 27.38
C ASP A 496 -16.04 2.70 27.13
N PHE A 497 -16.96 3.22 26.31
CA PHE A 497 -17.09 4.66 26.01
C PHE A 497 -18.42 5.22 26.52
N GLU A 498 -18.37 6.04 27.57
CA GLU A 498 -19.56 6.76 28.06
C GLU A 498 -19.85 7.99 27.18
N GLY A 499 -20.83 7.89 26.28
CA GLY A 499 -21.46 9.02 25.61
C GLY A 499 -21.49 8.95 24.08
N PHE A 500 -21.96 10.02 23.45
CA PHE A 500 -22.07 10.11 22.00
C PHE A 500 -20.71 10.42 21.33
N PRO A 501 -20.32 9.73 20.25
CA PRO A 501 -18.99 9.83 19.65
C PRO A 501 -18.81 11.09 18.78
N SER A 502 -18.92 12.28 19.38
CA SER A 502 -18.91 13.58 18.67
C SER A 502 -17.62 13.84 17.87
N PHE A 503 -16.45 13.45 18.39
CA PHE A 503 -15.19 13.59 17.67
C PHE A 503 -15.07 12.66 16.45
N LEU A 504 -15.66 11.47 16.49
CA LEU A 504 -15.73 10.58 15.33
C LEU A 504 -16.58 11.20 14.21
N VAL A 505 -17.79 11.67 14.55
CA VAL A 505 -18.69 12.32 13.58
C VAL A 505 -18.04 13.56 12.97
N ALA A 506 -17.38 14.38 13.79
CA ALA A 506 -16.63 15.54 13.33
C ALA A 506 -15.49 15.15 12.37
N SER A 507 -14.77 14.05 12.66
CA SER A 507 -13.71 13.52 11.81
C SER A 507 -14.24 13.00 10.47
N GLN A 508 -15.37 12.28 10.49
CA GLN A 508 -16.06 11.80 9.29
C GLN A 508 -16.54 12.96 8.41
N PHE A 509 -17.04 14.04 9.01
CA PHE A 509 -17.42 15.24 8.27
C PHE A 509 -16.21 15.96 7.65
N ALA A 510 -15.12 16.11 8.40
CA ALA A 510 -13.87 16.67 7.87
C ALA A 510 -13.32 15.83 6.71
N GLN A 511 -13.40 14.50 6.81
CA GLN A 511 -13.01 13.59 5.74
C GLN A 511 -13.92 13.72 4.51
N LEU A 512 -15.25 13.73 4.70
CA LEU A 512 -16.22 13.90 3.62
C LEU A 512 -15.98 15.19 2.84
N CYS A 513 -15.76 16.31 3.54
CA CYS A 513 -15.50 17.60 2.92
C CYS A 513 -14.17 17.63 2.15
N ALA A 514 -13.12 16.97 2.68
CA ALA A 514 -11.84 16.88 1.99
C ALA A 514 -11.90 16.01 0.74
N LEU A 515 -12.68 14.92 0.76
CA LEU A 515 -12.92 14.08 -0.41
C LEU A 515 -13.78 14.77 -1.48
N ALA A 516 -14.68 15.67 -1.07
CA ALA A 516 -15.54 16.46 -1.94
C ALA A 516 -14.84 17.67 -2.61
N ASP A 517 -13.53 17.84 -2.40
CA ASP A 517 -12.75 18.92 -3.01
C ASP A 517 -12.87 18.90 -4.54
N GLY A 518 -13.16 20.07 -5.12
CA GLY A 518 -13.47 20.20 -6.54
C GLY A 518 -12.27 20.00 -7.47
N GLU A 519 -11.04 20.02 -6.96
CA GLU A 519 -9.84 19.72 -7.75
C GLU A 519 -9.49 18.23 -7.71
N LEU A 520 -9.86 17.53 -6.62
CA LEU A 520 -9.57 16.10 -6.44
C LEU A 520 -10.67 15.18 -7.00
N GLU A 521 -11.94 15.60 -6.95
CA GLU A 521 -13.10 14.86 -7.45
C GLU A 521 -13.16 13.39 -6.96
N LEU A 522 -12.78 13.14 -5.70
CA LEU A 522 -12.67 11.77 -5.15
C LEU A 522 -14.02 11.18 -4.70
N LEU A 523 -15.14 11.84 -4.98
CA LEU A 523 -16.49 11.35 -4.69
C LEU A 523 -17.33 11.21 -5.95
N LYS A 524 -18.09 10.11 -6.04
CA LYS A 524 -19.10 9.87 -7.07
C LYS A 524 -20.39 9.34 -6.44
N THR A 525 -21.48 9.46 -7.17
CA THR A 525 -22.75 8.81 -6.83
C THR A 525 -23.53 8.54 -8.10
N ASN A 526 -24.31 7.46 -8.08
CA ASN A 526 -25.30 7.16 -9.12
C ASN A 526 -26.72 7.56 -8.70
N ASP A 527 -26.88 8.04 -7.46
CA ASP A 527 -28.13 8.52 -6.89
C ASP A 527 -28.19 10.05 -7.00
N PRO A 528 -29.02 10.63 -7.88
CA PRO A 528 -29.15 12.08 -8.05
C PRO A 528 -29.43 12.80 -6.73
N ALA A 529 -30.16 12.16 -5.82
CA ALA A 529 -30.49 12.71 -4.52
C ALA A 529 -29.23 13.03 -3.70
N LYS A 530 -28.13 12.30 -3.90
CA LYS A 530 -26.84 12.45 -3.18
C LYS A 530 -25.83 13.33 -3.89
N SER A 531 -26.17 13.91 -5.06
CA SER A 531 -25.24 14.70 -5.87
C SER A 531 -24.69 15.95 -5.18
N GLN A 532 -25.41 16.50 -4.20
CA GLN A 532 -24.95 17.65 -3.41
C GLN A 532 -23.83 17.28 -2.43
N ILE A 533 -23.72 16.00 -2.06
CA ILE A 533 -22.69 15.50 -1.13
C ILE A 533 -21.30 15.48 -1.81
N THR A 534 -21.26 15.35 -3.14
CA THR A 534 -20.00 15.35 -3.91
C THR A 534 -19.47 16.76 -4.20
N ARG A 535 -20.11 17.81 -3.66
CA ARG A 535 -19.74 19.21 -3.93
C ARG A 535 -18.91 19.77 -2.78
N GLU A 536 -17.84 20.48 -3.13
CA GLU A 536 -16.97 21.15 -2.16
C GLU A 536 -17.76 22.17 -1.33
N PRO A 537 -17.58 22.19 0.01
CA PRO A 537 -18.22 23.18 0.86
C PRO A 537 -17.58 24.58 0.73
N THR A 538 -18.35 25.63 1.02
CA THR A 538 -17.95 27.03 0.76
C THR A 538 -17.59 27.81 2.02
N TYR A 539 -17.14 27.13 3.09
CA TYR A 539 -16.81 27.78 4.35
C TYR A 539 -15.78 28.90 4.18
N GLY A 540 -16.04 30.04 4.83
CA GLY A 540 -15.11 31.15 4.88
C GLY A 540 -13.77 30.75 5.51
N ARG A 541 -12.67 31.33 5.00
CA ARG A 541 -11.35 31.25 5.65
C ARG A 541 -11.28 32.31 6.73
N LEU A 542 -11.00 31.92 7.96
CA LEU A 542 -10.66 32.89 9.00
C LEU A 542 -9.32 33.54 8.66
N THR A 543 -9.39 34.77 8.15
CA THR A 543 -8.24 35.64 7.93
C THR A 543 -8.32 36.79 8.92
N MET A 544 -7.16 37.32 9.35
CA MET A 544 -7.13 38.46 10.27
C MET A 544 -7.97 39.61 9.68
N PRO A 545 -9.02 40.10 10.37
CA PRO A 545 -9.89 41.11 9.82
C PRO A 545 -9.11 42.40 9.57
N THR A 546 -9.37 43.05 8.45
CA THR A 546 -8.84 44.38 8.18
C THR A 546 -9.57 45.42 9.04
N LEU A 547 -8.90 46.53 9.38
CA LEU A 547 -9.46 47.59 10.23
C LEU A 547 -10.80 48.17 9.72
N ASP A 548 -11.10 47.99 8.44
CA ASP A 548 -12.32 48.44 7.78
C ASP A 548 -13.48 47.41 7.84
N GLU A 549 -13.21 46.15 8.23
CA GLU A 549 -14.20 45.05 8.35
C GLU A 549 -14.79 44.90 9.76
N ILE A 550 -14.32 45.70 10.73
CA ILE A 550 -14.88 45.73 12.09
C ILE A 550 -16.23 46.48 12.06
N LEU A 551 -17.27 45.78 11.60
CA LEU A 551 -18.65 46.22 11.68
C LEU A 551 -19.14 46.08 13.13
N ILE A 552 -19.80 47.12 13.63
CA ILE A 552 -20.52 47.10 14.91
C ILE A 552 -21.71 46.14 14.74
N ALA A 553 -21.67 44.98 15.40
CA ALA A 553 -22.69 43.93 15.29
C ALA A 553 -24.09 44.41 15.77
N ASP A 554 -25.10 44.16 14.94
CA ASP A 554 -26.53 44.41 15.19
C ASP A 554 -27.13 43.35 16.15
N GLY A 555 -26.67 43.30 17.40
CA GLY A 555 -27.40 42.73 18.55
C GLY A 555 -28.07 41.33 18.44
N GLY A 556 -27.82 40.54 17.40
CA GLY A 556 -28.41 39.23 17.14
C GLY A 556 -27.78 38.13 17.98
N HIS A 557 -28.46 36.98 18.12
CA HIS A 557 -27.93 35.85 18.89
C HIS A 557 -26.79 35.17 18.10
N PRO A 558 -25.54 35.11 18.60
CA PRO A 558 -24.39 34.60 17.84
C PRO A 558 -24.59 33.18 17.28
N ALA A 559 -25.31 32.33 18.00
CA ALA A 559 -25.63 30.97 17.57
C ALA A 559 -26.53 30.89 16.31
N GLU A 560 -27.34 31.92 16.05
CA GLU A 560 -28.22 31.98 14.87
C GLU A 560 -27.39 32.19 13.59
N GLN A 561 -26.48 33.18 13.59
CA GLN A 561 -25.60 33.42 12.46
C GLN A 561 -24.68 32.22 12.17
N LYS A 562 -24.20 31.55 13.22
CA LYS A 562 -23.41 30.32 13.14
C LYS A 562 -24.18 29.18 12.46
N LEU A 563 -25.42 28.95 12.89
CA LEU A 563 -26.29 27.91 12.33
C LEU A 563 -26.59 28.17 10.84
N GLU A 564 -26.96 29.41 10.50
CA GLU A 564 -27.26 29.78 9.12
C GLU A 564 -26.06 29.65 8.20
N SER A 565 -24.87 30.08 8.66
CA SER A 565 -23.64 29.95 7.88
C SER A 565 -23.29 28.49 7.66
N PHE A 566 -23.38 27.65 8.71
CA PHE A 566 -23.10 26.22 8.58
C PHE A 566 -24.05 25.53 7.59
N ILE A 567 -25.35 25.82 7.64
CA ILE A 567 -26.33 25.26 6.70
C ILE A 567 -26.06 25.73 5.27
N THR A 568 -25.81 27.02 5.08
CA THR A 568 -25.63 27.61 3.74
C THR A 568 -24.33 27.13 3.09
N ASP A 569 -23.25 27.04 3.86
CA ASP A 569 -21.92 26.66 3.38
C ASP A 569 -21.73 25.15 3.22
N THR A 570 -22.68 24.34 3.69
CA THR A 570 -22.72 22.89 3.48
C THR A 570 -23.67 22.57 2.31
N PRO A 571 -23.17 22.21 1.11
CA PRO A 571 -24.02 22.02 -0.06
C PRO A 571 -25.15 21.01 0.15
N ALA A 572 -24.90 19.95 0.92
CA ALA A 572 -25.90 18.93 1.25
C ALA A 572 -27.01 19.37 2.23
N LEU A 573 -26.89 20.55 2.85
CA LEU A 573 -27.90 21.14 3.73
C LEU A 573 -28.48 22.44 3.16
N SER A 574 -27.79 23.05 2.20
CA SER A 574 -28.07 24.40 1.71
C SER A 574 -29.43 24.49 1.00
N PRO A 575 -30.28 25.49 1.33
CA PRO A 575 -31.56 25.68 0.67
C PRO A 575 -31.44 26.02 -0.83
N ALA A 576 -30.23 26.35 -1.31
CA ALA A 576 -29.96 26.61 -2.72
C ALA A 576 -30.25 25.41 -3.65
N HIS A 577 -30.41 24.21 -3.09
CA HIS A 577 -30.63 22.96 -3.82
C HIS A 577 -31.97 22.31 -3.52
N ASP A 578 -32.89 22.99 -2.82
CA ASP A 578 -34.22 22.43 -2.49
C ASP A 578 -35.10 22.26 -3.75
N ASP A 579 -34.92 23.09 -4.77
CA ASP A 579 -35.69 23.06 -6.02
C ASP A 579 -35.08 22.13 -7.10
N ASP A 580 -33.95 21.48 -6.81
CA ASP A 580 -33.31 20.52 -7.74
C ASP A 580 -34.19 19.27 -7.90
N GLU A 581 -34.29 18.74 -9.13
CA GLU A 581 -35.03 17.50 -9.40
C GLU A 581 -34.45 16.33 -8.58
N ASP A 582 -35.33 15.54 -7.94
CA ASP A 582 -34.97 14.43 -7.04
C ASP A 582 -34.13 14.81 -5.80
N SER A 583 -34.07 16.10 -5.43
CA SER A 583 -33.32 16.57 -4.26
C SER A 583 -34.01 16.22 -2.94
N VAL A 584 -33.22 15.72 -1.99
CA VAL A 584 -33.62 15.48 -0.59
C VAL A 584 -32.92 16.44 0.38
N THR A 585 -32.43 17.57 -0.12
CA THR A 585 -31.61 18.53 0.66
C THR A 585 -32.39 19.15 1.82
N SER A 586 -33.69 19.42 1.63
CA SER A 586 -34.60 19.87 2.69
C SER A 586 -34.78 18.81 3.78
N GLU A 587 -34.89 17.53 3.40
CA GLU A 587 -35.02 16.41 4.34
C GLU A 587 -33.74 16.18 5.14
N ARG A 588 -32.56 16.27 4.50
CA ARG A 588 -31.25 16.26 5.18
C ARG A 588 -31.13 17.40 6.19
N ARG A 589 -31.50 18.62 5.77
CA ARG A 589 -31.53 19.80 6.65
C ARG A 589 -32.47 19.60 7.82
N GLY A 590 -33.64 18.99 7.60
CA GLY A 590 -34.59 18.63 8.65
C GLY A 590 -34.00 17.63 9.66
N ALA A 591 -33.32 16.58 9.17
CA ALA A 591 -32.63 15.60 10.00
C ALA A 591 -31.49 16.23 10.83
N PHE A 592 -30.66 17.07 10.20
CA PHE A 592 -29.61 17.83 10.86
C PHE A 592 -30.16 18.74 11.96
N LEU A 593 -31.18 19.55 11.68
CA LEU A 593 -31.79 20.45 12.66
C LEU A 593 -32.42 19.69 13.83
N LEU A 594 -33.01 18.53 13.58
CA LEU A 594 -33.53 17.67 14.65
C LEU A 594 -32.40 17.16 15.54
N GLY A 595 -31.30 16.68 14.92
CA GLY A 595 -30.10 16.26 15.63
C GLY A 595 -29.52 17.40 16.48
N ALA A 596 -29.40 18.60 15.91
CA ALA A 596 -28.91 19.79 16.61
C ALA A 596 -29.76 20.13 17.84
N LEU A 597 -31.08 19.98 17.73
CA LEU A 597 -31.97 20.18 18.87
C LEU A 597 -31.82 19.10 19.94
N VAL A 598 -31.63 17.84 19.54
CA VAL A 598 -31.36 16.73 20.46
C VAL A 598 -30.03 16.93 21.18
N GLY A 599 -28.98 17.34 20.46
CA GLY A 599 -27.65 17.65 21.00
C GLY A 599 -27.67 18.79 22.02
N ASP A 600 -28.23 19.97 21.68
CA ASP A 600 -28.29 21.13 22.59
C ASP A 600 -29.04 20.81 23.89
N ILE A 601 -30.21 20.16 23.77
CA ILE A 601 -31.01 19.79 24.93
C ILE A 601 -30.36 18.64 25.72
N GLY A 602 -29.70 17.70 25.04
CA GLY A 602 -28.93 16.62 25.67
C GLY A 602 -27.79 17.15 26.52
N SER A 603 -26.93 17.99 25.94
CA SER A 603 -25.83 18.64 26.67
C SER A 603 -26.34 19.50 27.83
N TYR A 604 -27.47 20.18 27.68
CA TYR A 604 -28.09 20.88 28.80
C TYR A 604 -28.56 19.93 29.91
N GLN A 605 -29.16 18.79 29.57
CA GLN A 605 -29.62 17.80 30.55
C GLN A 605 -28.48 17.20 31.36
N GLU A 606 -27.34 16.98 30.72
CA GLU A 606 -26.11 16.51 31.33
C GLU A 606 -25.51 17.61 32.24
N TYR A 607 -25.11 18.74 31.67
CA TYR A 607 -24.34 19.76 32.39
C TYR A 607 -25.15 20.59 33.39
N SER A 608 -26.45 20.84 33.13
CA SER A 608 -27.27 21.73 33.97
C SER A 608 -28.29 21.03 34.85
N GLU A 609 -28.69 19.81 34.49
CA GLU A 609 -29.72 19.06 35.23
C GLU A 609 -29.23 17.70 35.77
N ASP A 610 -27.94 17.37 35.57
CA ASP A 610 -27.25 16.18 36.12
C ASP A 610 -28.04 14.88 35.89
N ARG A 611 -28.57 14.73 34.67
CA ARG A 611 -29.40 13.57 34.31
C ARG A 611 -28.54 12.40 33.86
N SER A 612 -28.79 11.24 34.44
CA SER A 612 -28.18 9.96 34.04
C SER A 612 -28.62 9.43 32.68
N THR A 613 -29.65 10.01 32.07
CA THR A 613 -30.14 9.63 30.73
C THR A 613 -30.66 10.89 30.04
N THR A 614 -29.93 11.30 29.01
CA THR A 614 -30.18 12.47 28.20
C THR A 614 -31.09 12.14 27.01
N LEU A 615 -31.42 13.13 26.18
CA LEU A 615 -32.14 12.90 24.93
C LEU A 615 -31.28 12.19 23.90
N VAL A 616 -29.96 12.40 23.93
CA VAL A 616 -29.01 11.72 23.06
C VAL A 616 -29.08 10.21 23.32
N ASP A 617 -29.10 9.79 24.58
CA ASP A 617 -29.26 8.37 24.98
C ASP A 617 -30.65 7.79 24.64
N GLN A 618 -31.70 8.63 24.63
CA GLN A 618 -33.07 8.19 24.33
C GLN A 618 -33.31 8.01 22.83
N TYR A 619 -32.56 8.73 22.00
CA TYR A 619 -32.68 8.74 20.55
C TYR A 619 -31.32 8.50 19.88
N PRO A 620 -30.69 7.32 20.11
CA PRO A 620 -29.42 6.98 19.47
C PRO A 620 -29.60 6.86 17.96
N VAL A 621 -28.51 7.01 17.20
CA VAL A 621 -28.50 7.08 15.73
C VAL A 621 -29.16 5.86 15.10
N LYS A 622 -28.85 4.66 15.60
CA LYS A 622 -29.47 3.39 15.15
C LYS A 622 -31.00 3.42 15.20
N SER A 623 -31.56 4.20 16.13
CA SER A 623 -32.98 4.26 16.41
C SER A 623 -33.74 5.21 15.47
N ILE A 624 -33.03 6.10 14.77
CA ILE A 624 -33.62 7.07 13.85
C ILE A 624 -33.95 6.41 12.51
N THR A 625 -35.19 6.61 12.09
CA THR A 625 -35.75 6.15 10.80
C THR A 625 -36.81 7.15 10.35
N ARG A 626 -37.14 7.17 9.05
CA ARG A 626 -38.22 8.00 8.49
C ARG A 626 -39.52 7.90 9.28
N ALA A 627 -39.94 6.68 9.62
CA ALA A 627 -41.17 6.44 10.40
C ALA A 627 -41.14 6.98 11.84
N ARG A 628 -39.97 7.27 12.42
CA ARG A 628 -39.83 7.75 13.80
C ARG A 628 -39.58 9.25 13.89
N ILE A 629 -39.08 9.89 12.85
CA ILE A 629 -38.55 11.24 12.92
C ILE A 629 -39.60 12.28 13.34
N LYS A 630 -40.84 12.13 12.87
CA LYS A 630 -41.98 12.96 13.26
C LYS A 630 -42.27 12.89 14.76
N LYS A 631 -42.24 11.69 15.32
CA LYS A 631 -42.45 11.46 16.76
C LYS A 631 -41.30 12.05 17.58
N VAL A 632 -40.05 11.79 17.18
CA VAL A 632 -38.86 12.33 17.87
C VAL A 632 -38.90 13.85 17.87
N THR A 633 -39.22 14.47 16.73
CA THR A 633 -39.37 15.93 16.61
C THR A 633 -40.39 16.50 17.61
N GLN A 634 -41.59 15.91 17.68
CA GLN A 634 -42.63 16.35 18.60
C GLN A 634 -42.20 16.23 20.07
N GLU A 635 -41.56 15.11 20.43
CA GLU A 635 -41.09 14.85 21.80
C GLU A 635 -39.96 15.80 22.20
N THR A 636 -38.98 16.04 21.31
CA THR A 636 -37.85 16.95 21.55
C THR A 636 -38.32 18.40 21.66
N VAL A 637 -39.21 18.89 20.77
CA VAL A 637 -39.78 20.25 20.87
C VAL A 637 -40.62 20.42 22.15
N ALA A 638 -41.31 19.37 22.62
CA ALA A 638 -42.02 19.44 23.90
C ALA A 638 -41.06 19.60 25.10
N LYS A 639 -39.85 19.04 25.01
CA LYS A 639 -38.81 19.18 26.04
C LYS A 639 -38.26 20.60 26.09
N THR A 640 -38.03 21.27 24.95
CA THR A 640 -37.56 22.67 24.94
C THR A 640 -38.53 23.58 25.70
N LEU A 641 -39.84 23.42 25.49
CA LEU A 641 -40.89 24.13 26.22
C LEU A 641 -40.87 23.83 27.73
N THR A 642 -40.62 22.57 28.09
CA THR A 642 -40.54 22.14 29.49
C THR A 642 -39.37 22.80 30.20
N TYR A 643 -38.17 22.78 29.61
CA TYR A 643 -36.98 23.40 30.18
C TYR A 643 -37.07 24.93 30.21
N THR A 644 -37.61 25.55 29.16
CA THR A 644 -37.89 26.98 29.14
C THR A 644 -38.76 27.40 30.33
N ARG A 645 -39.82 26.63 30.63
CA ARG A 645 -40.70 26.90 31.79
C ARG A 645 -39.99 26.68 33.12
N GLN A 646 -39.11 25.70 33.22
CA GLN A 646 -38.32 25.44 34.42
C GLN A 646 -37.32 26.57 34.69
N GLU A 647 -36.59 27.05 33.68
CA GLU A 647 -35.64 28.15 33.84
C GLU A 647 -36.33 29.49 34.13
N LYS A 648 -37.47 29.78 33.49
CA LYS A 648 -38.31 30.95 33.83
C LYS A 648 -38.79 30.91 35.29
N LYS A 649 -39.09 29.73 35.83
CA LYS A 649 -39.38 29.55 37.27
C LYS A 649 -38.16 29.74 38.17
N LYS A 650 -36.96 29.42 37.69
CA LYS A 650 -35.67 29.66 38.37
C LYS A 650 -35.17 31.11 38.22
N GLY A 651 -35.96 32.00 37.62
CA GLY A 651 -35.67 33.44 37.51
C GLY A 651 -34.82 33.85 36.30
N LYS A 652 -34.51 32.93 35.39
CA LYS A 652 -33.82 33.26 34.12
C LYS A 652 -34.83 33.76 33.09
N SER A 653 -34.50 34.82 32.36
CA SER A 653 -35.33 35.40 31.31
C SER A 653 -34.62 35.33 29.98
N TYR A 654 -35.26 34.71 28.99
CA TYR A 654 -34.81 34.68 27.60
C TYR A 654 -35.96 35.16 26.72
N PRO A 655 -35.68 35.87 25.61
CA PRO A 655 -36.64 35.98 24.52
C PRO A 655 -37.01 34.54 24.07
N GLY A 656 -38.30 34.26 23.97
CA GLY A 656 -38.80 32.99 23.43
C GLY A 656 -38.56 31.71 24.24
N THR A 657 -38.20 30.64 23.51
CA THR A 657 -37.95 29.27 24.00
C THR A 657 -36.46 28.89 23.95
N LYS A 658 -36.02 27.96 24.80
CA LYS A 658 -34.65 27.41 24.71
C LYS A 658 -34.40 26.82 23.32
N ALA A 659 -33.26 27.15 22.72
CA ALA A 659 -32.88 26.80 21.35
C ALA A 659 -33.87 27.32 20.28
N GLU A 660 -34.42 28.53 20.47
CA GLU A 660 -35.39 29.13 19.53
C GLU A 660 -34.84 29.19 18.10
N HIS A 661 -33.57 29.55 17.91
CA HIS A 661 -32.91 29.60 16.60
C HIS A 661 -32.95 28.25 15.86
N ILE A 662 -32.81 27.13 16.56
CA ILE A 662 -32.93 25.79 15.97
C ILE A 662 -34.40 25.41 15.76
N VAL A 663 -35.28 25.69 16.73
CA VAL A 663 -36.70 25.30 16.69
C VAL A 663 -37.45 26.02 15.57
N GLU A 664 -37.15 27.29 15.31
CA GLU A 664 -37.78 28.05 14.22
C GLU A 664 -37.40 27.47 12.86
N ARG A 665 -36.11 27.26 12.59
CA ARG A 665 -35.64 26.63 11.35
C ARG A 665 -36.14 25.20 11.16
N LEU A 666 -36.18 24.42 12.24
CA LEU A 666 -36.71 23.06 12.20
C LEU A 666 -38.18 23.06 11.81
N ARG A 667 -38.99 24.00 12.30
CA ARG A 667 -40.40 24.13 11.91
C ARG A 667 -40.55 24.54 10.45
N GLU A 668 -39.71 25.45 9.96
CA GLU A 668 -39.73 25.85 8.55
C GLU A 668 -39.39 24.67 7.62
N THR A 669 -38.45 23.81 8.05
CA THR A 669 -37.93 22.72 7.21
C THR A 669 -38.73 21.42 7.30
N VAL A 670 -39.22 21.04 8.49
CA VAL A 670 -39.87 19.73 8.73
C VAL A 670 -41.36 19.72 8.37
N LEU A 671 -41.95 20.87 8.06
CA LEU A 671 -43.37 20.98 7.73
C LEU A 671 -43.68 20.85 6.23
N ASP A 672 -42.66 20.92 5.36
CA ASP A 672 -42.85 20.86 3.91
C ASP A 672 -41.56 20.35 3.23
N PRO A 673 -41.49 19.06 2.83
CA PRO A 673 -42.51 18.01 2.97
C PRO A 673 -42.67 17.47 4.40
N ASP A 674 -43.86 16.93 4.73
CA ASP A 674 -44.10 16.24 6.02
C ASP A 674 -43.19 15.00 6.12
N PRO A 675 -42.65 14.65 7.31
CA PRO A 675 -41.69 13.56 7.42
C PRO A 675 -42.21 12.17 7.07
N ASP A 676 -43.54 12.00 7.01
CA ASP A 676 -44.16 10.77 6.51
C ASP A 676 -43.97 10.61 4.98
N ASP A 677 -43.68 11.70 4.26
CA ASP A 677 -43.50 11.76 2.79
C ASP A 677 -42.02 11.83 2.36
N TRP A 678 -41.07 11.75 3.30
CA TRP A 678 -39.64 11.87 3.01
C TRP A 678 -39.10 10.69 2.18
N GLU A 679 -38.27 10.99 1.18
CA GLU A 679 -37.66 10.01 0.27
C GLU A 679 -36.20 9.65 0.63
N ILE A 680 -35.56 10.42 1.51
CA ILE A 680 -34.18 10.24 1.96
C ILE A 680 -33.88 8.80 2.42
N ASP A 681 -32.71 8.31 2.02
CA ASP A 681 -32.22 7.01 2.42
C ASP A 681 -31.89 6.96 3.93
N THR A 682 -31.89 5.76 4.51
CA THR A 682 -31.72 5.58 5.95
C THR A 682 -30.33 6.01 6.44
N ASP A 683 -29.27 5.70 5.71
CA ASP A 683 -27.91 6.01 6.17
C ASP A 683 -27.59 7.50 5.95
N ASP A 684 -28.09 8.08 4.87
CA ASP A 684 -28.10 9.53 4.63
C ASP A 684 -28.81 10.29 5.77
N LEU A 685 -30.04 9.88 6.10
CA LEU A 685 -30.82 10.43 7.22
C LEU A 685 -30.06 10.37 8.55
N ARG A 686 -29.46 9.21 8.85
CA ARG A 686 -28.78 8.95 10.11
C ARG A 686 -27.48 9.73 10.23
N PHE A 687 -26.69 9.84 9.16
CA PHE A 687 -25.46 10.59 9.15
C PHE A 687 -25.72 12.08 9.43
N TYR A 688 -26.67 12.71 8.72
CA TYR A 688 -26.97 14.13 8.95
C TYR A 688 -27.66 14.38 10.29
N TYR A 689 -28.45 13.44 10.81
CA TYR A 689 -28.91 13.50 12.21
C TYR A 689 -27.74 13.46 13.20
N ALA A 690 -26.78 12.55 13.03
CA ALA A 690 -25.59 12.45 13.89
C ALA A 690 -24.72 13.72 13.82
N LEU A 691 -24.52 14.27 12.62
CA LEU A 691 -23.86 15.56 12.41
C LEU A 691 -24.57 16.68 13.16
N GLY A 692 -25.90 16.68 13.12
CA GLY A 692 -26.74 17.57 13.91
C GLY A 692 -26.49 17.43 15.41
N VAL A 693 -26.53 16.20 15.95
CA VAL A 693 -26.27 15.94 17.38
C VAL A 693 -24.90 16.51 17.79
N THR A 694 -23.85 16.23 17.00
CA THR A 694 -22.51 16.79 17.21
C THR A 694 -22.51 18.32 17.22
N TYR A 695 -23.17 18.96 16.25
CA TYR A 695 -23.30 20.42 16.18
C TYR A 695 -23.97 20.96 17.45
N GLY A 696 -25.12 20.39 17.84
CA GLY A 696 -25.90 20.84 18.98
C GLY A 696 -25.17 20.69 20.31
N MET A 697 -24.43 19.60 20.49
CA MET A 697 -23.60 19.39 21.67
C MET A 697 -22.47 20.42 21.77
N ASN A 698 -21.98 20.90 20.63
CA ASN A 698 -20.95 21.91 20.54
C ASN A 698 -21.52 23.33 20.35
N ASP A 699 -22.82 23.59 20.60
CA ASP A 699 -23.44 24.90 20.42
C ASP A 699 -23.58 25.67 21.74
N HIS A 700 -22.48 26.26 22.22
CA HIS A 700 -22.46 26.99 23.49
C HIS A 700 -21.48 28.18 23.47
N PRO A 701 -21.60 29.13 24.42
CA PRO A 701 -20.58 30.16 24.60
C PRO A 701 -19.21 29.53 24.87
N ASP A 702 -18.14 30.11 24.37
CA ASP A 702 -16.78 29.66 24.69
C ASP A 702 -16.43 30.03 26.14
N TRP A 703 -16.61 29.06 27.05
CA TRP A 703 -16.36 29.24 28.47
C TRP A 703 -14.88 29.45 28.81
N ASN A 704 -13.95 29.12 27.90
CA ASN A 704 -12.52 29.33 28.11
C ASN A 704 -12.12 30.79 27.87
N GLN A 705 -12.75 31.50 26.93
CA GLN A 705 -12.53 32.94 26.71
C GLN A 705 -13.22 33.81 27.78
N GLN A 706 -14.36 33.39 28.32
CA GLN A 706 -15.05 34.18 29.37
C GLN A 706 -14.28 34.29 30.70
N ASN A 707 -13.32 33.40 30.97
CA ASN A 707 -12.49 33.46 32.17
C ASN A 707 -11.27 34.40 32.06
N SER A 708 -10.82 34.77 30.84
CA SER A 708 -9.73 35.75 30.69
C SER A 708 -10.19 37.17 31.01
N ASP A 709 -11.39 37.55 30.59
CA ASP A 709 -11.94 38.91 30.77
C ASP A 709 -12.47 39.18 32.19
N ALA A 710 -12.76 38.14 32.97
CA ALA A 710 -13.16 38.27 34.37
C ALA A 710 -11.99 38.63 35.30
N SER A 711 -10.75 38.43 34.85
CA SER A 711 -9.53 38.69 35.64
C SER A 711 -9.09 40.16 35.63
N ASP A 712 -9.48 40.94 34.61
CA ASP A 712 -9.04 42.34 34.43
C ASP A 712 -9.99 43.39 35.04
N LYS A 713 -11.14 42.97 35.59
CA LYS A 713 -12.12 43.89 36.21
C LYS A 713 -12.12 43.89 37.76
N ARG A 714 -11.17 43.24 38.43
CA ARG A 714 -11.13 43.14 39.91
C ARG A 714 -10.04 43.95 40.63
N THR A 715 -9.30 44.82 39.94
CA THR A 715 -8.25 45.65 40.59
C THR A 715 -8.33 47.13 40.22
N THR A 716 -9.47 47.77 40.42
CA THR A 716 -9.54 49.25 40.49
C THR A 716 -10.72 49.71 41.35
N ASP A 717 -10.75 49.34 42.63
CA ASP A 717 -11.46 50.11 43.66
C ASP A 717 -11.07 49.57 45.05
N GLU A 718 -10.06 50.20 45.67
CA GLU A 718 -10.01 50.59 47.10
C GLU A 718 -8.61 51.18 47.42
N GLU A 719 -8.50 52.51 47.28
CA GLU A 719 -7.54 53.33 48.02
C GLU A 719 -8.04 53.50 49.47
N HIS A 720 -7.34 52.89 50.45
CA HIS A 720 -6.78 53.56 51.65
C HIS A 720 -6.23 52.59 52.70
#